data_AF-A0A4S2EQM9-F1
#
_entry.id   AF-A0A4S2EQM9-F1
#
_cell.length_a   1.000
_cell.length_b   1.000
_cell.length_c   1.000
_cell.angle_alpha   90.00
_cell.angle_beta   90.00
_cell.angle_gamma   90.00
#
_symmetry.space_group_name_H-M   'P 1'
#
loop_
_entity.id
_entity.type
_entity.pdbx_description
1 polymer ?
#
loop_
_entity_poly.entity_id
_entity_poly.type
_entity_poly.pdbx_seq_one_letter_code
_entity_poly.pdbx_strand_id
1 'polypeptide(L)'
;MSAPVPVSTWHELRALVAEGGCAAAALPASVVVDGPVPVGPGRSLDVMGCATSVRFAPGVSQMFSVADGGRLRLAGSLLVTPGDSTAPLLSVDGGGRLDLDCALLARPGAPGAPAPSSCLVDCHGTVNLGPCSALDGWVVAPSEAEPSPCALRVSGQGAVARMGGGRVSGCTSLGTEAAPGAAVQVLDGACLLIEAGAVQDNCRQEGDGVLYGGGVYVDKATLSMTGGSVEGNRAVHGAGVYCVGRGLVEVSGGRIASNRALHRGGGVYSTGTVMLEGGDVTDNRASFGGGVFNAGTLHERSAVVSGNTADSGAGVYNRGTASVEGGSIVGNAADGVQGSGGGVYNTGRLVLGEGIIAGNRALYTGGGLYNTRSGTVDMDGAGLSNNRALYGGGIYNARGRVDIVTGDIVDNCANSTQFGGGGIYNTGLLSCDRATIVHNASQGMGGGIYNVGSVRLGASALSHNAAMNGGALYNRGSVEAERAIIVHNAVDGMGGGVVNTGSLELAGGTVAHNSARRGGGILNAGTASVMGALVGRNTAETANDFYNYLDDGSRGTFTLDAPDDPSLAALGWCEEGVAGTASRFVLDSEERRLSAAPVWEVRLLPADGSDPAVTLVEPGATLDRPDDGGTDWVDDATGLLWDFGEPVERDLTLLALDPDVKGELGGDVEAADGKASRAGDAADGPEEPDDAPTAPGTAAQAAPGPRGGRGGAITGVIVIAATAAGRISGRMRRRGRTGGPKEG
;
A
#
# COMPACT_ATOMS: atom_id res chain seq x y z
N MET A 1 51.47 -10.83 -14.79
CA MET A 1 51.48 -11.15 -13.35
C MET A 1 52.49 -12.27 -13.15
N SER A 2 53.43 -12.09 -12.22
CA SER A 2 54.33 -13.15 -11.77
C SER A 2 53.52 -14.29 -11.15
N ALA A 3 54.00 -15.53 -11.28
CA ALA A 3 53.38 -16.67 -10.59
C ALA A 3 53.43 -16.43 -9.07
N PRO A 4 52.37 -16.76 -8.31
CA PRO A 4 52.35 -16.55 -6.87
C PRO A 4 53.45 -17.35 -6.18
N VAL A 5 54.21 -16.70 -5.32
CA VAL A 5 55.29 -17.31 -4.54
C VAL A 5 54.68 -18.13 -3.41
N PRO A 6 54.92 -19.45 -3.33
CA PRO A 6 54.42 -20.24 -2.22
C PRO A 6 55.14 -19.84 -0.93
N VAL A 7 54.38 -19.48 0.10
CA VAL A 7 54.90 -19.17 1.43
C VAL A 7 54.58 -20.31 2.39
N SER A 8 55.52 -20.65 3.26
CA SER A 8 55.37 -21.70 4.28
C SER A 8 54.93 -21.14 5.62
N THR A 9 55.22 -19.87 5.89
CA THR A 9 54.93 -19.19 7.17
C THR A 9 54.32 -17.79 6.97
N TRP A 10 53.63 -17.28 7.99
CA TRP A 10 53.11 -15.91 7.98
C TRP A 10 54.23 -14.86 8.02
N HIS A 11 55.36 -15.20 8.65
CA HIS A 11 56.57 -14.38 8.64
C HIS A 11 57.15 -14.20 7.23
N GLU A 12 57.21 -15.27 6.43
CA GLU A 12 57.62 -15.20 5.02
C GLU A 12 56.69 -14.30 4.19
N LEU A 13 55.38 -14.34 4.42
CA LEU A 13 54.43 -13.44 3.77
C LEU A 13 54.71 -11.97 4.11
N ARG A 14 55.00 -11.66 5.38
CA ARG A 14 55.35 -10.29 5.79
C ARG A 14 56.67 -9.82 5.18
N ALA A 15 57.68 -10.69 5.15
CA ALA A 15 58.97 -10.38 4.53
C ALA A 15 58.81 -10.07 3.03
N LEU A 16 58.01 -10.86 2.31
CA LEU A 16 57.72 -10.67 0.89
C LEU A 16 57.15 -9.26 0.59
N VAL A 17 56.27 -8.74 1.46
CA VAL A 17 55.69 -7.39 1.31
C VAL A 17 56.69 -6.29 1.67
N ALA A 18 57.63 -6.57 2.58
CA ALA A 18 58.65 -5.61 3.01
C ALA A 18 59.75 -5.38 1.96
N GLU A 19 60.06 -6.38 1.14
CA GLU A 19 61.13 -6.34 0.11
C GLU A 19 60.79 -5.50 -1.13
N GLY A 20 59.51 -5.09 -1.30
CA GLY A 20 59.08 -3.98 -2.16
C GLY A 20 58.24 -4.34 -3.40
N GLY A 21 57.37 -3.41 -3.82
CA GLY A 21 56.61 -3.46 -5.09
C GLY A 21 55.28 -4.22 -5.04
N CYS A 22 54.96 -4.90 -6.16
CA CYS A 22 53.79 -5.77 -6.32
C CYS A 22 54.19 -7.22 -6.05
N ALA A 23 53.57 -7.85 -5.04
CA ALA A 23 53.82 -9.23 -4.65
C ALA A 23 52.59 -10.11 -4.89
N ALA A 24 52.81 -11.38 -5.20
CA ALA A 24 51.77 -12.39 -5.25
C ALA A 24 52.21 -13.61 -4.43
N ALA A 25 51.37 -14.09 -3.51
CA ALA A 25 51.68 -15.16 -2.58
C ALA A 25 50.62 -16.25 -2.57
N ALA A 26 51.04 -17.50 -2.41
CA ALA A 26 50.14 -18.65 -2.21
C ALA A 26 50.22 -19.15 -0.76
N LEU A 27 49.10 -19.13 -0.04
CA LEU A 27 49.04 -19.56 1.36
C LEU A 27 49.02 -21.10 1.49
N PRO A 28 49.64 -21.65 2.56
CA PRO A 28 49.53 -23.07 2.87
C PRO A 28 48.14 -23.40 3.43
N ALA A 29 47.79 -24.69 3.44
CA ALA A 29 46.48 -25.15 3.93
C ALA A 29 46.21 -24.83 5.41
N SER A 30 47.27 -24.67 6.21
CA SER A 30 47.21 -24.31 7.63
C SER A 30 48.28 -23.28 7.92
N VAL A 31 47.91 -22.15 8.53
CA VAL A 31 48.83 -21.05 8.84
C VAL A 31 48.50 -20.42 10.19
N VAL A 32 49.54 -19.92 10.88
CA VAL A 32 49.42 -19.19 12.15
C VAL A 32 49.83 -17.73 11.91
N VAL A 33 48.91 -16.82 12.17
CA VAL A 33 49.08 -15.37 12.07
C VAL A 33 49.83 -14.89 13.32
N ASP A 34 51.03 -14.37 13.14
CA ASP A 34 51.94 -13.89 14.19
C ASP A 34 52.10 -12.34 14.18
N GLY A 35 51.20 -11.65 13.47
CA GLY A 35 51.05 -10.20 13.42
C GLY A 35 50.50 -9.71 12.08
N PRO A 36 50.05 -8.44 11.99
CA PRO A 36 49.48 -7.91 10.77
C PRO A 36 50.52 -7.82 9.65
N VAL A 37 50.07 -8.05 8.41
CA VAL A 37 50.83 -7.79 7.18
C VAL A 37 50.48 -6.36 6.69
N PRO A 38 51.40 -5.38 6.79
CA PRO A 38 51.13 -4.01 6.39
C PRO A 38 51.37 -3.80 4.89
N VAL A 39 50.30 -3.47 4.16
CA VAL A 39 50.34 -3.08 2.74
C VAL A 39 50.37 -1.55 2.65
N GLY A 40 51.58 -1.01 2.61
CA GLY A 40 51.84 0.43 2.58
C GLY A 40 51.70 1.11 1.21
N PRO A 41 51.92 2.44 1.16
CA PRO A 41 51.81 3.24 -0.07
C PRO A 41 52.66 2.68 -1.22
N GLY A 42 52.06 2.58 -2.41
CA GLY A 42 52.74 2.11 -3.63
C GLY A 42 53.03 0.61 -3.66
N ARG A 43 52.53 -0.15 -2.67
CA ARG A 43 52.64 -1.62 -2.62
C ARG A 43 51.33 -2.26 -3.04
N SER A 44 51.44 -3.43 -3.68
CA SER A 44 50.28 -4.30 -3.88
C SER A 44 50.60 -5.74 -3.49
N LEU A 45 49.62 -6.42 -2.90
CA LEU A 45 49.73 -7.81 -2.52
C LEU A 45 48.51 -8.59 -3.03
N ASP A 46 48.76 -9.61 -3.84
CA ASP A 46 47.75 -10.59 -4.25
C ASP A 46 47.97 -11.89 -3.45
N VAL A 47 47.05 -12.24 -2.56
CA VAL A 47 47.08 -13.50 -1.80
C VAL A 47 46.09 -14.49 -2.42
N MET A 48 46.60 -15.64 -2.82
CA MET A 48 45.84 -16.70 -3.48
C MET A 48 45.85 -17.98 -2.64
N GLY A 49 44.74 -18.72 -2.61
CA GLY A 49 44.71 -20.11 -2.11
C GLY A 49 43.59 -20.40 -1.12
N CYS A 50 43.48 -21.68 -0.76
CA CYS A 50 42.44 -22.19 0.14
C CYS A 50 43.07 -22.63 1.47
N ALA A 51 43.17 -21.72 2.44
CA ALA A 51 43.62 -22.04 3.78
C ALA A 51 42.44 -22.62 4.59
N THR A 52 42.51 -23.91 4.89
CA THR A 52 41.50 -24.63 5.68
C THR A 52 41.58 -24.37 7.19
N SER A 53 42.66 -23.75 7.65
CA SER A 53 42.90 -23.41 9.06
C SER A 53 43.79 -22.18 9.18
N VAL A 54 43.21 -21.02 9.44
CA VAL A 54 43.92 -19.80 9.84
C VAL A 54 43.71 -19.56 11.33
N ARG A 55 44.79 -19.59 12.12
CA ARG A 55 44.77 -19.38 13.58
C ARG A 55 45.66 -18.20 13.97
N PHE A 56 45.42 -17.62 15.13
CA PHE A 56 46.22 -16.50 15.65
C PHE A 56 47.18 -16.96 16.75
N ALA A 57 48.37 -16.37 16.75
CA ALA A 57 49.27 -16.45 17.90
C ALA A 57 48.67 -15.67 19.10
N PRO A 58 49.03 -16.00 20.34
CA PRO A 58 48.54 -15.30 21.53
C PRO A 58 48.79 -13.78 21.44
N GLY A 59 47.75 -12.98 21.70
CA GLY A 59 47.82 -11.51 21.66
C GLY A 59 47.77 -10.88 20.25
N VAL A 60 47.57 -11.68 19.20
CA VAL A 60 47.41 -11.21 17.82
C VAL A 60 45.95 -11.36 17.39
N SER A 61 45.39 -10.31 16.79
CA SER A 61 43.99 -10.24 16.39
C SER A 61 43.77 -9.77 14.93
N GLN A 62 44.81 -9.26 14.27
CA GLN A 62 44.71 -8.68 12.93
C GLN A 62 45.57 -9.45 11.91
N MET A 63 45.03 -9.69 10.71
CA MET A 63 45.72 -10.35 9.61
C MET A 63 46.41 -9.36 8.68
N PHE A 64 45.67 -8.35 8.19
CA PHE A 64 46.17 -7.38 7.23
C PHE A 64 45.77 -5.95 7.62
N SER A 65 46.65 -5.01 7.32
CA SER A 65 46.35 -3.58 7.33
C SER A 65 46.73 -2.97 5.98
N VAL A 66 45.78 -2.29 5.34
CA VAL A 66 45.97 -1.64 4.03
C VAL A 66 45.98 -0.13 4.26
N ALA A 67 47.18 0.47 4.20
CA ALA A 67 47.35 1.89 4.39
C ALA A 67 47.04 2.68 3.10
N ASP A 68 47.01 4.01 3.22
CA ASP A 68 46.82 4.92 2.09
C ASP A 68 47.73 4.60 0.89
N GLY A 69 47.14 4.40 -0.28
CA GLY A 69 47.86 4.07 -1.51
C GLY A 69 48.35 2.61 -1.60
N GLY A 70 48.02 1.76 -0.63
CA GLY A 70 48.23 0.32 -0.66
C GLY A 70 47.07 -0.44 -1.31
N ARG A 71 47.35 -1.60 -1.93
CA ARG A 71 46.33 -2.47 -2.52
C ARG A 71 46.47 -3.93 -2.09
N LEU A 72 45.42 -4.52 -1.55
CA LEU A 72 45.35 -5.93 -1.20
C LEU A 72 44.28 -6.63 -2.05
N ARG A 73 44.61 -7.76 -2.68
CA ARG A 73 43.64 -8.69 -3.25
C ARG A 73 43.70 -10.01 -2.51
N LEU A 74 42.55 -10.53 -2.09
CA LEU A 74 42.42 -11.89 -1.54
C LEU A 74 41.58 -12.74 -2.48
N ALA A 75 42.06 -13.91 -2.88
CA ALA A 75 41.31 -14.87 -3.67
C ALA A 75 41.42 -16.30 -3.15
N GLY A 76 40.32 -17.05 -3.24
CA GLY A 76 40.22 -18.42 -2.75
C GLY A 76 39.32 -18.55 -1.52
N SER A 77 39.80 -19.19 -0.45
CA SER A 77 39.02 -19.33 0.79
C SER A 77 39.91 -19.35 2.02
N LEU A 78 39.57 -18.56 3.03
CA LEU A 78 40.24 -18.54 4.32
C LEU A 78 39.25 -18.94 5.40
N LEU A 79 39.49 -20.09 6.03
CA LEU A 79 38.71 -20.56 7.16
C LEU A 79 39.40 -20.13 8.45
N VAL A 80 38.92 -19.04 9.02
CA VAL A 80 39.50 -18.33 10.15
C VAL A 80 38.89 -18.82 11.45
N THR A 81 39.72 -19.16 12.43
CA THR A 81 39.28 -19.30 13.82
C THR A 81 39.62 -17.99 14.53
N PRO A 82 38.63 -17.12 14.79
CA PRO A 82 38.89 -15.86 15.49
C PRO A 82 39.50 -16.18 16.86
N GLY A 83 40.61 -15.52 17.20
CA GLY A 83 41.08 -15.49 18.59
C GLY A 83 40.20 -14.56 19.43
N ASP A 84 40.64 -14.24 20.65
CA ASP A 84 40.08 -13.17 21.49
C ASP A 84 40.35 -11.81 20.82
N SER A 85 39.60 -11.50 19.76
CA SER A 85 39.91 -10.41 18.84
C SER A 85 39.23 -9.13 19.28
N THR A 86 40.03 -8.16 19.74
CA THR A 86 39.57 -6.78 20.00
C THR A 86 39.78 -5.84 18.80
N ALA A 87 40.48 -6.31 17.76
CA ALA A 87 40.78 -5.56 16.54
C ALA A 87 40.11 -6.20 15.33
N PRO A 88 39.93 -5.45 14.22
CA PRO A 88 39.40 -6.03 12.99
C PRO A 88 40.39 -7.01 12.35
N LEU A 89 39.89 -8.05 11.69
CA LEU A 89 40.75 -9.00 10.97
C LEU A 89 41.48 -8.32 9.79
N LEU A 90 40.77 -7.42 9.11
CA LEU A 90 41.23 -6.65 7.96
C LEU A 90 40.91 -5.17 8.21
N SER A 91 41.92 -4.29 8.15
CA SER A 91 41.71 -2.84 8.19
C SER A 91 42.11 -2.18 6.87
N VAL A 92 41.34 -1.19 6.42
CA VAL A 92 41.61 -0.41 5.21
C VAL A 92 41.51 1.08 5.55
N ASP A 93 42.62 1.80 5.45
CA ASP A 93 42.67 3.25 5.70
C ASP A 93 42.11 4.03 4.49
N GLY A 94 41.89 5.34 4.64
CA GLY A 94 41.14 6.18 3.69
C GLY A 94 41.58 6.10 2.21
N GLY A 95 42.87 6.00 1.95
CA GLY A 95 43.43 5.84 0.60
C GLY A 95 43.71 4.39 0.19
N GLY A 96 43.41 3.42 1.06
CA GLY A 96 43.67 2.01 0.85
C GLY A 96 42.60 1.32 -0.01
N ARG A 97 42.98 0.22 -0.68
CA ARG A 97 42.05 -0.59 -1.48
C ARG A 97 42.14 -2.07 -1.17
N LEU A 98 41.00 -2.68 -0.87
CA LEU A 98 40.82 -4.12 -0.68
C LEU A 98 39.91 -4.69 -1.78
N ASP A 99 40.42 -5.65 -2.57
CA ASP A 99 39.65 -6.40 -3.55
C ASP A 99 39.46 -7.85 -3.04
N LEU A 100 38.24 -8.21 -2.66
CA LEU A 100 37.88 -9.56 -2.22
C LEU A 100 37.32 -10.35 -3.41
N ASP A 101 37.90 -11.53 -3.65
CA ASP A 101 37.38 -12.61 -4.49
C ASP A 101 37.52 -13.93 -3.70
N CYS A 102 37.26 -13.85 -2.40
CA CYS A 102 37.58 -14.87 -1.42
C CYS A 102 36.43 -15.10 -0.44
N ALA A 103 36.21 -16.37 -0.08
CA ALA A 103 35.38 -16.72 1.05
C ALA A 103 36.17 -16.57 2.36
N LEU A 104 35.84 -15.57 3.17
CA LEU A 104 36.30 -15.37 4.53
C LEU A 104 35.27 -15.99 5.48
N LEU A 105 35.55 -17.22 5.91
CA LEU A 105 34.63 -18.03 6.71
C LEU A 105 35.12 -18.03 8.16
N ALA A 106 34.30 -17.58 9.10
CA ALA A 106 34.61 -17.73 10.51
C ALA A 106 34.11 -19.07 11.06
N ARG A 107 35.00 -19.81 11.72
CA ARG A 107 34.59 -20.94 12.57
C ARG A 107 34.02 -20.39 13.88
N PRO A 108 32.86 -20.89 14.34
CA PRO A 108 32.45 -20.68 15.72
C PRO A 108 33.58 -21.11 16.66
N GLY A 109 33.87 -20.29 17.67
CA GLY A 109 34.80 -20.68 18.73
C GLY A 109 34.32 -21.96 19.44
N ALA A 110 35.22 -22.64 20.15
CA ALA A 110 34.80 -23.73 21.04
C ALA A 110 33.73 -23.21 22.03
N PRO A 111 32.77 -24.04 22.47
CA PRO A 111 31.76 -23.61 23.45
C PRO A 111 32.43 -22.97 24.68
N GLY A 112 32.12 -21.69 24.95
CA GLY A 112 32.71 -20.92 26.05
C GLY A 112 33.99 -20.13 25.72
N ALA A 113 34.47 -20.16 24.48
CA ALA A 113 35.53 -19.25 24.01
C ALA A 113 34.99 -17.81 23.87
N PRO A 114 35.79 -16.77 24.21
CA PRO A 114 35.40 -15.39 23.98
C PRO A 114 35.13 -15.16 22.50
N ALA A 115 33.98 -14.59 22.16
CA ALA A 115 33.70 -14.23 20.77
C ALA A 115 34.33 -12.86 20.47
N PRO A 116 34.76 -12.63 19.21
CA PRO A 116 35.46 -11.40 18.82
C PRO A 116 34.61 -10.17 19.13
N SER A 117 35.22 -9.08 19.59
CA SER A 117 34.55 -7.82 19.94
C SER A 117 34.72 -6.74 18.87
N SER A 118 35.05 -7.12 17.63
CA SER A 118 35.32 -6.21 16.51
C SER A 118 34.86 -6.83 15.18
N CYS A 119 35.19 -6.18 14.07
CA CYS A 119 34.67 -6.50 12.73
C CYS A 119 35.57 -7.49 11.97
N LEU A 120 35.03 -8.13 10.93
CA LEU A 120 35.87 -8.88 10.00
C LEU A 120 36.61 -7.93 9.04
N VAL A 121 35.90 -6.98 8.43
CA VAL A 121 36.52 -5.87 7.67
C VAL A 121 36.11 -4.53 8.29
N ASP A 122 37.09 -3.69 8.60
CA ASP A 122 36.88 -2.29 8.93
C ASP A 122 37.49 -1.40 7.83
N CYS A 123 36.65 -0.64 7.14
CA CYS A 123 37.02 0.07 5.92
C CYS A 123 36.72 1.57 6.02
N HIS A 124 37.77 2.37 5.98
CA HIS A 124 37.72 3.81 5.76
C HIS A 124 38.06 4.22 4.32
N GLY A 125 38.62 3.29 3.52
CA GLY A 125 38.94 3.48 2.11
C GLY A 125 37.96 2.79 1.17
N THR A 126 38.47 1.99 0.24
CA THR A 126 37.64 1.23 -0.72
C THR A 126 37.73 -0.27 -0.49
N VAL A 127 36.58 -0.94 -0.41
CA VAL A 127 36.47 -2.40 -0.47
C VAL A 127 35.56 -2.85 -1.61
N ASN A 128 36.02 -3.80 -2.42
CA ASN A 128 35.25 -4.40 -3.50
C ASN A 128 35.03 -5.88 -3.20
N LEU A 129 33.77 -6.31 -3.21
CA LEU A 129 33.35 -7.70 -3.07
C LEU A 129 32.99 -8.23 -4.46
N GLY A 130 33.87 -9.09 -5.01
CA GLY A 130 33.65 -9.80 -6.25
C GLY A 130 32.74 -11.04 -6.07
N PRO A 131 32.41 -11.75 -7.17
CA PRO A 131 31.41 -12.84 -7.18
C PRO A 131 31.70 -14.00 -6.22
N CYS A 132 32.98 -14.28 -5.96
CA CYS A 132 33.41 -15.35 -5.06
C CYS A 132 33.53 -14.91 -3.60
N SER A 133 33.23 -13.64 -3.30
CA SER A 133 33.33 -13.11 -1.94
C SER A 133 32.28 -13.71 -1.04
N ALA A 134 32.69 -14.15 0.14
CA ALA A 134 31.76 -14.50 1.20
C ALA A 134 32.31 -14.00 2.53
N LEU A 135 31.58 -13.13 3.21
CA LEU A 135 31.84 -12.80 4.62
C LEU A 135 30.80 -13.58 5.43
N ASP A 136 31.21 -14.70 6.01
CA ASP A 136 30.25 -15.72 6.49
C ASP A 136 30.52 -16.16 7.94
N GLY A 137 29.45 -16.36 8.70
CA GLY A 137 29.49 -17.02 10.00
C GLY A 137 30.12 -16.19 11.13
N TRP A 138 30.19 -14.86 10.99
CA TRP A 138 30.76 -14.00 12.03
C TRP A 138 29.80 -13.89 13.22
N VAL A 139 30.06 -14.68 14.27
CA VAL A 139 29.30 -14.65 15.53
C VAL A 139 30.11 -13.91 16.58
N VAL A 140 29.51 -12.89 17.16
CA VAL A 140 30.15 -11.97 18.12
C VAL A 140 29.47 -12.10 19.48
N ALA A 141 30.22 -12.00 20.59
CA ALA A 141 29.68 -11.95 21.95
C ALA A 141 28.91 -10.64 22.18
N PRO A 142 27.99 -10.58 23.17
CA PRO A 142 27.36 -9.33 23.57
C PRO A 142 28.43 -8.33 23.97
N SER A 143 28.40 -7.14 23.38
CA SER A 143 29.33 -6.08 23.71
C SER A 143 28.58 -4.75 23.80
N GLU A 144 28.90 -3.97 24.84
CA GLU A 144 28.51 -2.56 24.94
C GLU A 144 29.55 -1.64 24.29
N ALA A 145 30.57 -2.20 23.64
CA ALA A 145 31.63 -1.42 23.01
C ALA A 145 31.14 -0.78 21.71
N GLU A 146 31.32 0.54 21.61
CA GLU A 146 31.11 1.29 20.39
C GLU A 146 32.40 1.39 19.56
N PRO A 147 32.35 1.09 18.25
CA PRO A 147 31.17 0.70 17.48
C PRO A 147 30.90 -0.81 17.57
N SER A 148 29.61 -1.18 17.56
CA SER A 148 29.15 -2.57 17.60
C SER A 148 29.82 -3.47 16.55
N PRO A 149 30.14 -4.73 16.89
CA PRO A 149 30.78 -5.65 15.94
C PRO A 149 29.89 -6.02 14.74
N CYS A 150 30.50 -6.18 13.57
CA CYS A 150 29.81 -6.55 12.33
C CYS A 150 30.73 -7.35 11.39
N ALA A 151 30.20 -7.84 10.26
CA ALA A 151 31.05 -8.47 9.25
C ALA A 151 31.83 -7.42 8.44
N LEU A 152 31.14 -6.35 8.05
CA LEU A 152 31.72 -5.28 7.26
C LEU A 152 31.30 -3.93 7.84
N ARG A 153 32.29 -3.15 8.28
CA ARG A 153 32.12 -1.74 8.62
C ARG A 153 32.71 -0.88 7.51
N VAL A 154 31.95 0.12 7.10
CA VAL A 154 32.37 1.15 6.14
C VAL A 154 32.09 2.50 6.78
N SER A 155 33.12 3.30 7.04
CA SER A 155 32.94 4.55 7.77
C SER A 155 33.88 5.66 7.31
N GLY A 156 33.36 6.88 7.31
CA GLY A 156 34.11 8.08 6.96
C GLY A 156 33.84 8.60 5.55
N GLN A 157 34.10 9.89 5.36
CA GLN A 157 33.82 10.60 4.12
C GLN A 157 34.61 10.02 2.95
N GLY A 158 33.90 9.57 1.92
CA GLY A 158 34.50 8.98 0.72
C GLY A 158 34.86 7.49 0.85
N ALA A 159 34.60 6.86 1.99
CA ALA A 159 34.72 5.41 2.12
C ALA A 159 33.64 4.71 1.28
N VAL A 160 34.03 3.68 0.54
CA VAL A 160 33.12 2.97 -0.39
C VAL A 160 33.27 1.47 -0.26
N ALA A 161 32.15 0.79 -0.03
CA ALA A 161 32.03 -0.65 -0.26
C ALA A 161 31.21 -0.92 -1.51
N ARG A 162 31.73 -1.75 -2.41
CA ARG A 162 31.03 -2.20 -3.63
C ARG A 162 30.78 -3.69 -3.59
N MET A 163 29.53 -4.09 -3.60
CA MET A 163 29.09 -5.46 -3.80
C MET A 163 28.72 -5.64 -5.27
N GLY A 164 29.70 -6.06 -6.08
CA GLY A 164 29.48 -6.50 -7.46
C GLY A 164 29.07 -7.97 -7.55
N GLY A 165 28.88 -8.63 -6.41
CA GLY A 165 28.57 -10.04 -6.24
C GLY A 165 28.85 -10.47 -4.80
N GLY A 166 28.98 -11.79 -4.60
CA GLY A 166 29.31 -12.36 -3.30
C GLY A 166 28.19 -12.28 -2.28
N ARG A 167 28.50 -12.62 -1.02
CA ARG A 167 27.53 -12.62 0.07
C ARG A 167 28.09 -12.15 1.40
N VAL A 168 27.26 -11.49 2.20
CA VAL A 168 27.46 -11.29 3.64
C VAL A 168 26.37 -12.08 4.35
N SER A 169 26.75 -13.17 5.03
CA SER A 169 25.78 -14.15 5.50
C SER A 169 26.08 -14.76 6.86
N GLY A 170 25.03 -15.27 7.51
CA GLY A 170 25.17 -16.04 8.75
C GLY A 170 25.86 -15.28 9.88
N CYS A 171 25.84 -13.95 9.83
CA CYS A 171 26.46 -13.11 10.83
C CYS A 171 25.45 -12.85 11.96
N THR A 172 25.95 -12.93 13.19
CA THR A 172 25.20 -12.67 14.41
C THR A 172 25.96 -11.61 15.20
N SER A 173 25.46 -10.38 15.16
CA SER A 173 25.95 -9.30 16.03
C SER A 173 25.09 -9.22 17.29
N LEU A 174 25.74 -9.15 18.45
CA LEU A 174 25.08 -9.02 19.74
C LEU A 174 25.26 -7.59 20.28
N GLY A 175 24.47 -6.61 19.78
CA GLY A 175 24.44 -5.21 20.29
C GLY A 175 23.47 -4.94 21.46
N THR A 176 23.49 -3.70 21.96
CA THR A 176 22.55 -3.10 22.93
C THR A 176 21.87 -1.86 22.31
N GLU A 177 20.95 -1.18 23.01
CA GLU A 177 20.31 0.05 22.49
C GLU A 177 21.32 1.14 22.09
N ALA A 178 22.46 1.21 22.78
CA ALA A 178 23.53 2.16 22.49
C ALA A 178 24.39 1.77 21.27
N ALA A 179 24.24 0.55 20.74
CA ALA A 179 25.21 -0.07 19.84
C ALA A 179 24.55 -0.91 18.72
N PRO A 180 24.44 -0.41 17.48
CA PRO A 180 23.65 -1.05 16.41
C PRO A 180 24.30 -2.33 15.85
N GLY A 181 23.64 -3.47 16.00
CA GLY A 181 24.16 -4.81 15.67
C GLY A 181 23.82 -5.35 14.26
N ALA A 182 24.33 -4.70 13.21
CA ALA A 182 24.10 -5.11 11.82
C ALA A 182 25.20 -6.02 11.24
N ALA A 183 24.89 -6.80 10.20
CA ALA A 183 25.91 -7.53 9.45
C ALA A 183 26.82 -6.56 8.66
N VAL A 184 26.23 -5.52 8.09
CA VAL A 184 26.93 -4.43 7.40
C VAL A 184 26.59 -3.08 8.03
N GLN A 185 27.60 -2.33 8.45
CA GLN A 185 27.45 -0.96 8.97
C GLN A 185 28.02 0.05 7.99
N VAL A 186 27.24 1.08 7.65
CA VAL A 186 27.63 2.18 6.77
C VAL A 186 27.42 3.49 7.52
N LEU A 187 28.51 4.22 7.78
CA LEU A 187 28.54 5.32 8.74
C LEU A 187 29.22 6.57 8.19
N ASP A 188 28.82 7.75 8.67
CA ASP A 188 29.59 9.01 8.58
C ASP A 188 30.03 9.42 7.16
N GLY A 189 29.08 9.43 6.22
CA GLY A 189 29.31 9.82 4.82
C GLY A 189 29.91 8.73 3.94
N ALA A 190 30.04 7.51 4.45
CA ALA A 190 30.38 6.35 3.65
C ALA A 190 29.24 5.96 2.69
N CYS A 191 29.59 5.14 1.69
CA CYS A 191 28.64 4.60 0.72
C CYS A 191 28.78 3.08 0.58
N LEU A 192 27.66 2.37 0.65
CA LEU A 192 27.55 0.98 0.23
C LEU A 192 26.78 0.91 -1.08
N LEU A 193 27.41 0.33 -2.11
CA LEU A 193 26.78 0.06 -3.40
C LEU A 193 26.52 -1.45 -3.52
N ILE A 194 25.26 -1.83 -3.72
CA ILE A 194 24.85 -3.21 -4.02
C ILE A 194 24.40 -3.26 -5.49
N GLU A 195 25.28 -3.77 -6.33
CA GLU A 195 25.04 -3.97 -7.76
C GLU A 195 24.63 -5.43 -8.04
N ALA A 196 25.17 -6.37 -7.26
CA ALA A 196 24.78 -7.78 -7.23
C ALA A 196 25.19 -8.43 -5.89
N GLY A 197 24.88 -9.71 -5.71
CA GLY A 197 25.16 -10.44 -4.47
C GLY A 197 24.06 -10.28 -3.43
N ALA A 198 24.34 -10.73 -2.20
CA ALA A 198 23.33 -10.80 -1.14
C ALA A 198 23.85 -10.43 0.25
N VAL A 199 23.08 -9.64 1.00
CA VAL A 199 23.20 -9.54 2.46
C VAL A 199 22.09 -10.38 3.06
N GLN A 200 22.41 -11.61 3.48
CA GLN A 200 21.39 -12.63 3.72
C GLN A 200 21.53 -13.46 4.99
N ASP A 201 20.41 -13.93 5.51
CA ASP A 201 20.33 -14.88 6.63
C ASP A 201 21.10 -14.40 7.88
N ASN A 202 21.20 -13.08 8.05
CA ASN A 202 21.83 -12.50 9.22
C ASN A 202 20.79 -12.43 10.34
N CYS A 203 21.13 -13.01 11.48
CA CYS A 203 20.17 -13.36 12.51
C CYS A 203 20.82 -13.23 13.89
N ARG A 204 20.05 -12.73 14.85
CA ARG A 204 20.30 -12.94 16.27
C ARG A 204 19.16 -13.75 16.87
N GLN A 205 19.53 -14.68 17.75
CA GLN A 205 18.65 -15.55 18.52
C GLN A 205 17.54 -14.79 19.26
N GLU A 206 16.39 -15.46 19.38
CA GLU A 206 15.26 -15.08 20.21
C GLU A 206 15.69 -14.96 21.69
N GLY A 207 15.64 -13.74 22.22
CA GLY A 207 15.99 -13.42 23.61
C GLY A 207 16.28 -11.93 23.78
N ASP A 208 15.21 -11.15 24.02
CA ASP A 208 15.02 -9.81 24.62
C ASP A 208 16.06 -8.69 24.43
N GLY A 209 17.10 -8.85 23.63
CA GLY A 209 18.09 -7.81 23.31
C GLY A 209 17.69 -7.03 22.07
N VAL A 210 17.54 -5.71 22.22
CA VAL A 210 17.19 -4.76 21.16
C VAL A 210 18.20 -4.84 20.02
N LEU A 211 17.71 -4.96 18.78
CA LEU A 211 18.52 -5.04 17.57
C LEU A 211 18.00 -4.13 16.47
N TYR A 212 18.91 -3.32 15.95
CA TYR A 212 18.68 -2.43 14.83
C TYR A 212 19.51 -2.91 13.63
N GLY A 213 18.89 -3.06 12.44
CA GLY A 213 19.62 -3.25 11.18
C GLY A 213 20.13 -4.66 10.90
N GLY A 214 19.29 -5.69 11.01
CA GLY A 214 19.73 -7.11 10.90
C GLY A 214 20.65 -7.40 9.70
N GLY A 215 20.32 -6.88 8.52
CA GLY A 215 21.17 -6.89 7.34
C GLY A 215 22.12 -5.69 7.28
N VAL A 216 21.56 -4.51 7.02
CA VAL A 216 22.31 -3.27 6.77
C VAL A 216 21.87 -2.16 7.72
N TYR A 217 22.83 -1.51 8.38
CA TYR A 217 22.63 -0.30 9.17
C TYR A 217 23.28 0.90 8.49
N VAL A 218 22.52 1.97 8.33
CA VAL A 218 22.91 3.20 7.65
C VAL A 218 22.71 4.38 8.60
N ASP A 219 23.79 5.05 9.02
CA ASP A 219 23.74 6.28 9.82
C ASP A 219 24.57 7.39 9.18
N LYS A 220 23.95 8.54 8.88
CA LYS A 220 24.58 9.67 8.17
C LYS A 220 25.32 9.25 6.88
N ALA A 221 24.87 8.18 6.25
CA ALA A 221 25.55 7.50 5.15
C ALA A 221 24.56 7.14 4.03
N THR A 222 25.08 6.54 2.95
CA THR A 222 24.28 6.16 1.79
C THR A 222 24.34 4.65 1.53
N LEU A 223 23.17 4.02 1.39
CA LEU A 223 23.01 2.72 0.74
C LEU A 223 22.40 2.94 -0.64
N SER A 224 23.06 2.46 -1.69
CA SER A 224 22.55 2.48 -3.05
C SER A 224 22.45 1.06 -3.61
N MET A 225 21.23 0.64 -3.95
CA MET A 225 20.93 -0.66 -4.55
C MET A 225 20.50 -0.46 -6.00
N THR A 226 21.27 -1.03 -6.92
CA THR A 226 20.92 -1.15 -8.35
C THR A 226 20.61 -2.60 -8.74
N GLY A 227 20.91 -3.54 -7.85
CA GLY A 227 20.66 -4.97 -7.97
C GLY A 227 20.88 -5.68 -6.63
N GLY A 228 21.16 -6.98 -6.70
CA GLY A 228 21.39 -7.82 -5.51
C GLY A 228 20.17 -7.99 -4.59
N SER A 229 20.39 -8.59 -3.43
CA SER A 229 19.37 -8.82 -2.41
C SER A 229 19.81 -8.45 -0.99
N VAL A 230 18.85 -7.99 -0.18
CA VAL A 230 18.95 -7.93 1.27
C VAL A 230 17.81 -8.80 1.81
N GLU A 231 18.11 -10.04 2.21
CA GLU A 231 17.06 -11.05 2.40
C GLU A 231 17.22 -12.01 3.58
N GLY A 232 16.10 -12.50 4.11
CA GLY A 232 16.12 -13.50 5.20
C GLY A 232 16.71 -12.99 6.51
N ASN A 233 16.96 -11.68 6.63
CA ASN A 233 17.57 -11.10 7.81
C ASN A 233 16.55 -10.93 8.93
N ARG A 234 17.02 -10.92 10.19
CA ARG A 234 16.17 -10.82 11.37
C ARG A 234 16.69 -9.78 12.35
N ALA A 235 15.80 -8.92 12.85
CA ALA A 235 16.12 -7.90 13.87
C ALA A 235 14.90 -7.54 14.73
N VAL A 236 15.04 -6.60 15.65
CA VAL A 236 13.89 -5.99 16.33
C VAL A 236 13.30 -4.88 15.46
N HIS A 237 14.16 -4.06 14.86
CA HIS A 237 13.76 -3.04 13.89
C HIS A 237 14.67 -3.04 12.65
N GLY A 238 14.10 -2.76 11.48
CA GLY A 238 14.83 -2.65 10.21
C GLY A 238 15.59 -3.93 9.90
N ALA A 239 14.89 -5.06 9.80
CA ALA A 239 15.54 -6.35 9.68
C ALA A 239 16.36 -6.46 8.39
N GLY A 240 15.83 -5.98 7.26
CA GLY A 240 16.63 -5.80 6.05
C GLY A 240 17.56 -4.60 6.18
N VAL A 241 16.97 -3.39 6.22
CA VAL A 241 17.68 -2.12 6.27
C VAL A 241 17.17 -1.26 7.43
N TYR A 242 18.09 -0.69 8.20
CA TYR A 242 17.79 0.31 9.23
C TYR A 242 18.54 1.60 8.94
N CYS A 243 17.81 2.68 8.65
CA CYS A 243 18.34 3.95 8.18
C CYS A 243 18.02 5.11 9.14
N VAL A 244 19.05 5.79 9.65
CA VAL A 244 18.93 6.85 10.66
C VAL A 244 19.91 8.01 10.42
N GLY A 245 19.80 9.07 11.24
CA GLY A 245 20.73 10.20 11.26
C GLY A 245 20.88 10.95 9.94
N ARG A 246 19.79 11.11 9.18
CA ARG A 246 19.79 11.65 7.80
C ARG A 246 20.47 10.73 6.77
N GLY A 247 20.58 9.45 7.07
CA GLY A 247 20.95 8.43 6.09
C GLY A 247 20.01 8.42 4.89
N LEU A 248 20.54 7.95 3.77
CA LEU A 248 19.86 7.85 2.49
C LEU A 248 19.89 6.39 2.01
N VAL A 249 18.72 5.87 1.68
CA VAL A 249 18.56 4.56 1.02
C VAL A 249 17.97 4.80 -0.35
N GLU A 250 18.72 4.49 -1.40
CA GLU A 250 18.30 4.55 -2.80
C GLU A 250 18.18 3.14 -3.35
N VAL A 251 16.99 2.77 -3.82
CA VAL A 251 16.73 1.47 -4.47
C VAL A 251 16.20 1.76 -5.87
N SER A 252 17.01 1.46 -6.87
CA SER A 252 16.63 1.52 -8.30
C SER A 252 16.50 0.13 -8.91
N GLY A 253 16.96 -0.90 -8.20
CA GLY A 253 16.85 -2.31 -8.58
C GLY A 253 17.26 -3.22 -7.44
N GLY A 254 17.09 -4.53 -7.63
CA GLY A 254 17.34 -5.53 -6.60
C GLY A 254 16.12 -5.81 -5.72
N ARG A 255 16.32 -6.52 -4.60
CA ARG A 255 15.24 -6.93 -3.70
C ARG A 255 15.58 -6.77 -2.23
N ILE A 256 14.61 -6.30 -1.45
CA ILE A 256 14.62 -6.35 0.01
C ILE A 256 13.52 -7.32 0.42
N ALA A 257 13.88 -8.58 0.70
CA ALA A 257 12.91 -9.66 0.72
C ALA A 257 12.97 -10.59 1.93
N SER A 258 11.83 -11.14 2.36
CA SER A 258 11.79 -12.19 3.39
C SER A 258 12.47 -11.82 4.73
N ASN A 259 12.61 -10.53 5.01
CA ASN A 259 13.21 -10.06 6.26
C ASN A 259 12.15 -10.01 7.36
N ARG A 260 12.55 -10.32 8.60
CA ARG A 260 11.64 -10.39 9.75
C ARG A 260 12.10 -9.52 10.90
N ALA A 261 11.39 -8.41 11.12
CA ALA A 261 11.52 -7.59 12.31
C ALA A 261 10.53 -8.05 13.40
N LEU A 262 10.91 -7.92 14.67
CA LEU A 262 9.98 -8.14 15.78
C LEU A 262 8.96 -7.00 15.90
N HIS A 263 9.39 -5.76 15.66
CA HIS A 263 8.56 -4.58 15.90
C HIS A 263 8.34 -3.73 14.66
N ARG A 264 9.38 -3.11 14.08
CA ARG A 264 9.17 -2.11 13.02
C ARG A 264 10.06 -2.32 11.81
N GLY A 265 9.51 -2.19 10.60
CA GLY A 265 10.28 -2.21 9.36
C GLY A 265 10.88 -3.58 9.08
N GLY A 266 10.07 -4.52 8.60
CA GLY A 266 10.55 -5.85 8.23
C GLY A 266 11.60 -5.73 7.14
N GLY A 267 11.24 -5.11 6.02
CA GLY A 267 12.17 -4.75 4.96
C GLY A 267 13.03 -3.55 5.34
N VAL A 268 12.40 -2.39 5.52
CA VAL A 268 13.08 -1.12 5.77
C VAL A 268 12.48 -0.40 6.97
N TYR A 269 13.33 0.04 7.89
CA TYR A 269 13.00 1.06 8.88
C TYR A 269 13.78 2.33 8.57
N SER A 270 13.11 3.48 8.52
CA SER A 270 13.80 4.75 8.27
C SER A 270 13.28 5.93 9.09
N THR A 271 14.20 6.66 9.72
CA THR A 271 14.01 8.06 10.16
C THR A 271 14.71 9.05 9.21
N GLY A 272 15.45 8.54 8.23
CA GLY A 272 16.12 9.30 7.17
C GLY A 272 15.28 9.43 5.91
N THR A 273 15.92 9.32 4.75
CA THR A 273 15.25 9.36 3.43
C THR A 273 15.35 8.01 2.74
N VAL A 274 14.23 7.51 2.23
CA VAL A 274 14.17 6.32 1.39
C VAL A 274 13.61 6.71 0.03
N MET A 275 14.35 6.39 -1.03
CA MET A 275 13.93 6.54 -2.42
C MET A 275 13.82 5.17 -3.07
N LEU A 276 12.61 4.79 -3.46
CA LEU A 276 12.29 3.55 -4.17
C LEU A 276 11.94 3.91 -5.62
N GLU A 277 12.95 3.92 -6.48
CA GLU A 277 12.87 4.21 -7.91
C GLU A 277 12.90 2.92 -8.76
N GLY A 278 12.63 1.79 -8.12
CA GLY A 278 12.62 0.46 -8.70
C GLY A 278 12.87 -0.60 -7.64
N GLY A 279 13.06 -1.84 -8.08
CA GLY A 279 13.27 -2.98 -7.19
C GLY A 279 12.02 -3.42 -6.42
N ASP A 280 12.18 -4.50 -5.67
CA ASP A 280 11.08 -5.17 -4.97
C ASP A 280 11.29 -5.12 -3.44
N VAL A 281 10.29 -4.68 -2.67
CA VAL A 281 10.25 -4.83 -1.20
C VAL A 281 9.18 -5.86 -0.86
N THR A 282 9.58 -7.12 -0.67
CA THR A 282 8.63 -8.24 -0.70
C THR A 282 8.72 -9.25 0.42
N ASP A 283 7.58 -9.84 0.78
CA ASP A 283 7.50 -10.95 1.73
C ASP A 283 8.14 -10.67 3.09
N ASN A 284 8.27 -9.38 3.45
CA ASN A 284 8.84 -8.98 4.73
C ASN A 284 7.77 -8.99 5.82
N ARG A 285 8.22 -9.15 7.07
CA ARG A 285 7.33 -9.26 8.23
C ARG A 285 7.77 -8.39 9.40
N ALA A 286 6.82 -7.68 10.02
CA ALA A 286 7.02 -6.90 11.26
C ALA A 286 5.70 -6.80 12.05
N SER A 287 5.69 -6.17 13.23
CA SER A 287 4.42 -5.71 13.82
C SER A 287 3.91 -4.44 13.14
N PHE A 288 4.81 -3.53 12.75
CA PHE A 288 4.47 -2.28 12.07
C PHE A 288 5.37 -2.06 10.86
N GLY A 289 4.79 -1.81 9.68
CA GLY A 289 5.59 -1.59 8.48
C GLY A 289 6.26 -2.88 8.04
N GLY A 290 5.48 -3.85 7.55
CA GLY A 290 6.02 -5.14 7.09
C GLY A 290 7.08 -4.94 6.02
N GLY A 291 6.72 -4.22 4.95
CA GLY A 291 7.65 -3.73 3.94
C GLY A 291 8.47 -2.56 4.46
N VAL A 292 7.83 -1.41 4.70
CA VAL A 292 8.50 -0.16 5.11
C VAL A 292 7.85 0.45 6.34
N PHE A 293 8.65 0.79 7.33
CA PHE A 293 8.28 1.71 8.40
C PHE A 293 8.97 3.06 8.17
N ASN A 294 8.20 4.10 7.86
CA ASN A 294 8.69 5.43 7.57
C ASN A 294 8.36 6.41 8.70
N ALA A 295 9.39 6.89 9.40
CA ALA A 295 9.32 8.02 10.33
C ALA A 295 10.07 9.27 9.81
N GLY A 296 10.69 9.19 8.63
CA GLY A 296 11.34 10.30 7.94
C GLY A 296 10.61 10.64 6.64
N THR A 297 11.31 10.52 5.52
CA THR A 297 10.75 10.73 4.17
C THR A 297 10.84 9.46 3.33
N LEU A 298 9.73 9.08 2.70
CA LEU A 298 9.66 7.99 1.73
C LEU A 298 9.18 8.54 0.38
N HIS A 299 9.94 8.28 -0.67
CA HIS A 299 9.52 8.49 -2.06
C HIS A 299 9.46 7.14 -2.76
N GLU A 300 8.27 6.72 -3.14
CA GLU A 300 8.02 5.52 -3.93
C GLU A 300 7.58 5.98 -5.33
N ARG A 301 8.34 5.62 -6.37
CA ARG A 301 8.12 6.10 -7.76
C ARG A 301 7.86 4.99 -8.77
N SER A 302 8.44 3.81 -8.57
CA SER A 302 8.29 2.69 -9.52
C SER A 302 8.72 1.34 -8.96
N ALA A 303 8.85 1.25 -7.63
CA ALA A 303 9.10 0.00 -6.95
C ALA A 303 7.80 -0.78 -6.70
N VAL A 304 7.96 -2.05 -6.36
CA VAL A 304 6.86 -2.93 -5.97
C VAL A 304 7.00 -3.30 -4.49
N VAL A 305 6.07 -2.84 -3.66
CA VAL A 305 5.95 -3.22 -2.26
C VAL A 305 4.85 -4.27 -2.13
N SER A 306 5.21 -5.56 -2.04
CA SER A 306 4.22 -6.63 -2.15
C SER A 306 4.41 -7.86 -1.26
N GLY A 307 3.31 -8.53 -0.91
CA GLY A 307 3.35 -9.77 -0.12
C GLY A 307 3.84 -9.59 1.32
N ASN A 308 4.00 -8.34 1.77
CA ASN A 308 4.48 -8.06 3.12
C ASN A 308 3.36 -8.27 4.14
N THR A 309 3.75 -8.65 5.36
CA THR A 309 2.83 -8.99 6.46
C THR A 309 3.14 -8.16 7.69
N ALA A 310 2.11 -7.63 8.35
CA ALA A 310 2.29 -6.98 9.65
C ALA A 310 1.03 -6.98 10.52
N ASP A 311 1.16 -6.60 11.79
CA ASP A 311 -0.02 -6.27 12.58
C ASP A 311 -0.70 -5.01 12.04
N SER A 312 0.07 -3.99 11.60
CA SER A 312 -0.49 -2.79 10.94
C SER A 312 0.48 -2.17 9.93
N GLY A 313 -0.05 -1.60 8.85
CA GLY A 313 0.76 -1.04 7.77
C GLY A 313 1.61 -2.10 7.10
N ALA A 314 1.00 -3.17 6.58
CA ALA A 314 1.76 -4.33 6.12
C ALA A 314 2.67 -4.00 4.93
N GLY A 315 2.18 -3.23 3.95
CA GLY A 315 3.04 -2.62 2.94
C GLY A 315 3.88 -1.50 3.56
N VAL A 316 3.22 -0.40 3.93
CA VAL A 316 3.85 0.80 4.46
C VAL A 316 3.16 1.27 5.75
N TYR A 317 3.95 1.51 6.78
CA TYR A 317 3.52 2.28 7.96
C TYR A 317 4.15 3.67 7.87
N ASN A 318 3.35 4.70 7.63
CA ASN A 318 3.80 6.07 7.45
C ASN A 318 3.49 6.94 8.68
N ARG A 319 4.54 7.32 9.40
CA ARG A 319 4.52 8.31 10.47
C ARG A 319 5.08 9.67 10.04
N GLY A 320 6.01 9.67 9.11
CA GLY A 320 6.61 10.87 8.52
C GLY A 320 5.85 11.38 7.30
N THR A 321 6.60 11.70 6.24
CA THR A 321 6.04 12.05 4.92
C THR A 321 6.31 10.93 3.93
N ALA A 322 5.28 10.49 3.22
CA ALA A 322 5.40 9.52 2.12
C ALA A 322 4.76 10.07 0.84
N SER A 323 5.39 9.82 -0.31
CA SER A 323 4.80 10.03 -1.63
C SER A 323 4.84 8.74 -2.44
N VAL A 324 3.74 8.41 -3.13
CA VAL A 324 3.62 7.29 -4.06
C VAL A 324 3.29 7.87 -5.43
N GLU A 325 4.28 7.95 -6.30
CA GLU A 325 4.27 8.62 -7.61
C GLU A 325 4.60 7.60 -8.72
N GLY A 326 3.73 6.61 -8.92
CA GLY A 326 3.82 5.67 -10.05
C GLY A 326 4.18 4.22 -9.71
N GLY A 327 4.60 3.91 -8.48
CA GLY A 327 4.82 2.51 -8.08
C GLY A 327 3.59 1.86 -7.44
N SER A 328 3.80 0.68 -6.86
CA SER A 328 2.73 -0.25 -6.52
C SER A 328 2.86 -0.84 -5.12
N ILE A 329 1.83 -0.67 -4.30
CA ILE A 329 1.68 -1.30 -2.98
C ILE A 329 0.60 -2.38 -3.09
N VAL A 330 0.99 -3.64 -3.28
CA VAL A 330 0.07 -4.69 -3.72
C VAL A 330 0.14 -6.00 -2.93
N GLY A 331 -1.01 -6.61 -2.66
CA GLY A 331 -1.06 -7.94 -2.05
C GLY A 331 -0.46 -8.04 -0.64
N ASN A 332 -0.44 -6.93 0.10
CA ASN A 332 0.06 -6.91 1.48
C ASN A 332 -1.06 -7.23 2.48
N ALA A 333 -0.71 -7.82 3.63
CA ALA A 333 -1.68 -8.33 4.59
C ALA A 333 -1.40 -7.84 6.02
N ALA A 334 -2.31 -7.02 6.56
CA ALA A 334 -2.37 -6.71 7.98
C ALA A 334 -3.13 -7.83 8.72
N ASP A 335 -2.39 -8.80 9.27
CA ASP A 335 -2.89 -10.07 9.82
C ASP A 335 -3.01 -10.10 11.35
N GLY A 336 -2.64 -9.01 12.03
CA GLY A 336 -2.89 -8.83 13.46
C GLY A 336 -4.39 -8.84 13.79
N VAL A 337 -4.75 -9.20 15.03
CA VAL A 337 -6.15 -9.37 15.47
C VAL A 337 -7.01 -8.10 15.23
N GLN A 338 -6.42 -6.92 15.38
CA GLN A 338 -7.02 -5.61 15.04
C GLN A 338 -6.28 -4.95 13.87
N GLY A 339 -5.76 -5.77 12.96
CA GLY A 339 -4.81 -5.30 11.97
C GLY A 339 -5.43 -4.32 10.99
N SER A 340 -4.71 -3.24 10.76
CA SER A 340 -5.21 -2.08 10.01
C SER A 340 -4.20 -1.58 8.99
N GLY A 341 -4.68 -1.02 7.87
CA GLY A 341 -3.82 -0.56 6.79
C GLY A 341 -3.10 -1.73 6.11
N GLY A 342 -3.84 -2.56 5.38
CA GLY A 342 -3.26 -3.69 4.65
C GLY A 342 -2.17 -3.23 3.68
N GLY A 343 -2.48 -2.23 2.86
CA GLY A 343 -1.48 -1.53 2.05
C GLY A 343 -0.72 -0.50 2.89
N VAL A 344 -1.43 0.55 3.34
CA VAL A 344 -0.84 1.70 4.03
C VAL A 344 -1.56 1.99 5.34
N TYR A 345 -0.78 2.15 6.42
CA TYR A 345 -1.25 2.75 7.68
C TYR A 345 -0.62 4.14 7.81
N ASN A 346 -1.43 5.19 7.81
CA ASN A 346 -0.98 6.58 7.76
C ASN A 346 -1.34 7.34 9.04
N THR A 347 -0.32 7.80 9.77
CA THR A 347 -0.44 8.79 10.85
C THR A 347 0.16 10.16 10.52
N GLY A 348 0.94 10.24 9.44
CA GLY A 348 1.60 11.45 8.97
C GLY A 348 0.97 11.98 7.66
N ARG A 349 1.81 12.52 6.77
CA ARG A 349 1.37 13.01 5.46
C ARG A 349 1.64 11.97 4.39
N LEU A 350 0.61 11.62 3.62
CA LEU A 350 0.70 10.75 2.46
C LEU A 350 0.22 11.50 1.21
N VAL A 351 1.03 11.48 0.16
CA VAL A 351 0.67 11.98 -1.18
C VAL A 351 0.59 10.79 -2.12
N LEU A 352 -0.55 10.60 -2.77
CA LEU A 352 -0.81 9.56 -3.76
C LEU A 352 -1.02 10.24 -5.12
N GLY A 353 0.01 10.22 -5.97
CA GLY A 353 -0.07 10.69 -7.36
C GLY A 353 -0.58 9.58 -8.27
N GLU A 354 0.21 9.14 -9.26
CA GLU A 354 -0.16 8.08 -10.21
C GLU A 354 0.08 6.63 -9.70
N GLY A 355 0.18 6.43 -8.38
CA GLY A 355 0.46 5.12 -7.76
C GLY A 355 -0.74 4.18 -7.66
N ILE A 356 -0.47 2.89 -7.46
CA ILE A 356 -1.51 1.85 -7.28
C ILE A 356 -1.42 1.22 -5.88
N ILE A 357 -2.54 1.16 -5.16
CA ILE A 357 -2.71 0.38 -3.94
C ILE A 357 -3.77 -0.70 -4.20
N ALA A 358 -3.34 -1.96 -4.40
CA ALA A 358 -4.28 -2.99 -4.84
C ALA A 358 -4.13 -4.37 -4.21
N GLY A 359 -5.25 -5.09 -4.08
CA GLY A 359 -5.25 -6.47 -3.58
C GLY A 359 -4.79 -6.61 -2.12
N ASN A 360 -4.74 -5.51 -1.37
CA ASN A 360 -4.29 -5.54 0.01
C ASN A 360 -5.42 -5.93 0.97
N ARG A 361 -5.05 -6.54 2.09
CA ARG A 361 -6.00 -7.07 3.07
C ARG A 361 -5.69 -6.59 4.48
N ALA A 362 -6.71 -6.14 5.20
CA ALA A 362 -6.66 -5.94 6.64
C ALA A 362 -7.72 -6.82 7.33
N LEU A 363 -7.42 -7.32 8.53
CA LEU A 363 -8.44 -8.05 9.31
C LEU A 363 -9.47 -7.10 9.94
N TYR A 364 -9.11 -5.84 10.19
CA TYR A 364 -9.98 -4.88 10.84
C TYR A 364 -10.31 -3.68 9.94
N THR A 365 -9.41 -2.71 9.76
CA THR A 365 -9.76 -1.45 9.08
C THR A 365 -8.79 -1.07 7.98
N GLY A 366 -9.31 -0.49 6.88
CA GLY A 366 -8.50 0.06 5.80
C GLY A 366 -7.73 -1.02 5.05
N GLY A 367 -8.39 -1.73 4.14
CA GLY A 367 -7.76 -2.81 3.37
C GLY A 367 -6.62 -2.27 2.51
N GLY A 368 -6.91 -1.20 1.77
CA GLY A 368 -5.90 -0.44 1.03
C GLY A 368 -5.19 0.54 1.95
N LEU A 369 -5.95 1.42 2.59
CA LEU A 369 -5.43 2.53 3.38
C LEU A 369 -6.22 2.75 4.67
N TYR A 370 -5.51 2.87 5.78
CA TYR A 370 -6.04 3.38 7.05
C TYR A 370 -5.42 4.74 7.36
N ASN A 371 -6.24 5.77 7.54
CA ASN A 371 -5.80 7.12 7.88
C ASN A 371 -6.22 7.47 9.31
N THR A 372 -5.27 7.85 10.16
CA THR A 372 -5.58 8.19 11.57
C THR A 372 -6.02 9.64 11.70
N ARG A 373 -6.39 10.05 12.92
CA ARG A 373 -6.80 11.42 13.25
C ARG A 373 -5.75 12.48 12.86
N SER A 374 -4.46 12.17 13.04
CA SER A 374 -3.37 13.08 12.68
C SER A 374 -2.97 12.95 11.21
N GLY A 375 -3.46 11.93 10.51
CA GLY A 375 -3.09 11.61 9.15
C GLY A 375 -3.78 12.50 8.12
N THR A 376 -2.99 12.92 7.12
CA THR A 376 -3.48 13.59 5.92
C THR A 376 -3.15 12.74 4.69
N VAL A 377 -4.13 12.62 3.78
CA VAL A 377 -3.98 11.97 2.49
C VAL A 377 -4.37 12.95 1.40
N ASP A 378 -3.44 13.25 0.51
CA ASP A 378 -3.66 14.02 -0.71
C ASP A 378 -3.59 13.05 -1.89
N MET A 379 -4.68 12.85 -2.64
CA MET A 379 -4.76 11.90 -3.75
C MET A 379 -5.12 12.60 -5.06
N ASP A 380 -4.30 12.41 -6.09
CA ASP A 380 -4.52 12.95 -7.44
C ASP A 380 -3.99 11.96 -8.50
N GLY A 381 -4.90 11.20 -9.09
CA GLY A 381 -4.62 10.26 -10.18
C GLY A 381 -4.32 8.82 -9.73
N ALA A 382 -4.40 8.52 -8.43
CA ALA A 382 -4.06 7.19 -7.91
C ALA A 382 -5.18 6.17 -8.11
N GLY A 383 -4.83 4.89 -8.09
CA GLY A 383 -5.78 3.78 -8.11
C GLY A 383 -5.79 2.99 -6.80
N LEU A 384 -6.95 2.84 -6.17
CA LEU A 384 -7.18 1.95 -5.03
C LEU A 384 -8.15 0.84 -5.45
N SER A 385 -7.65 -0.38 -5.62
CA SER A 385 -8.52 -1.46 -6.11
C SER A 385 -8.38 -2.83 -5.45
N ASN A 386 -9.45 -3.63 -5.47
CA ASN A 386 -9.43 -5.00 -5.00
C ASN A 386 -8.98 -5.17 -3.53
N ASN A 387 -9.07 -4.11 -2.72
CA ASN A 387 -8.64 -4.16 -1.34
C ASN A 387 -9.77 -4.65 -0.43
N ARG A 388 -9.43 -5.31 0.68
CA ARG A 388 -10.41 -5.94 1.57
C ARG A 388 -10.14 -5.67 3.04
N ALA A 389 -11.18 -5.29 3.78
CA ALA A 389 -11.14 -5.17 5.24
C ALA A 389 -12.47 -5.56 5.88
N LEU A 390 -12.54 -5.56 7.23
CA LEU A 390 -13.83 -5.61 7.92
C LEU A 390 -14.57 -4.27 7.73
N TYR A 391 -13.87 -3.14 7.86
CA TYR A 391 -14.38 -1.79 7.60
C TYR A 391 -13.45 -1.01 6.67
N GLY A 392 -14.01 -0.30 5.68
CA GLY A 392 -13.22 0.50 4.73
C GLY A 392 -12.35 -0.39 3.84
N GLY A 393 -12.95 -1.03 2.83
CA GLY A 393 -12.23 -1.96 1.96
C GLY A 393 -11.07 -1.26 1.25
N GLY A 394 -11.36 -0.14 0.60
CA GLY A 394 -10.35 0.75 0.02
C GLY A 394 -9.72 1.62 1.10
N ILE A 395 -10.49 2.57 1.64
CA ILE A 395 -10.04 3.57 2.62
C ILE A 395 -10.87 3.48 3.90
N TYR A 396 -10.19 3.53 5.04
CA TYR A 396 -10.81 3.87 6.33
C TYR A 396 -10.21 5.17 6.86
N ASN A 397 -11.01 6.24 6.89
CA ASN A 397 -10.61 7.54 7.42
C ASN A 397 -11.09 7.70 8.87
N ALA A 398 -10.18 7.49 9.82
CA ALA A 398 -10.41 7.52 11.26
C ALA A 398 -10.23 8.94 11.82
N ARG A 399 -11.17 9.83 11.51
CA ARG A 399 -11.17 11.25 11.92
C ARG A 399 -10.01 12.09 11.35
N GLY A 400 -9.29 11.57 10.36
CA GLY A 400 -8.26 12.32 9.64
C GLY A 400 -8.84 13.11 8.47
N ARG A 401 -7.95 13.61 7.61
CA ARG A 401 -8.30 14.31 6.37
C ARG A 401 -7.89 13.50 5.15
N VAL A 402 -8.82 13.31 4.22
CA VAL A 402 -8.59 12.68 2.93
C VAL A 402 -9.15 13.60 1.84
N ASP A 403 -8.27 14.09 0.98
CA ASP A 403 -8.63 14.91 -0.18
C ASP A 403 -8.29 14.14 -1.46
N ILE A 404 -9.29 13.84 -2.27
CA ILE A 404 -9.19 13.15 -3.56
C ILE A 404 -9.59 14.16 -4.64
N VAL A 405 -8.66 14.54 -5.51
CA VAL A 405 -8.88 15.51 -6.60
C VAL A 405 -9.22 14.80 -7.91
N THR A 406 -8.58 13.66 -8.13
CA THR A 406 -8.92 12.66 -9.15
C THR A 406 -8.44 11.31 -8.63
N GLY A 407 -9.10 10.23 -9.02
CA GLY A 407 -8.68 8.90 -8.59
C GLY A 407 -9.77 7.85 -8.70
N ASP A 408 -9.33 6.60 -8.80
CA ASP A 408 -10.21 5.44 -8.99
C ASP A 408 -10.22 4.57 -7.74
N ILE A 409 -11.39 4.40 -7.14
CA ILE A 409 -11.63 3.51 -6.00
C ILE A 409 -12.56 2.41 -6.48
N VAL A 410 -11.99 1.25 -6.82
CA VAL A 410 -12.67 0.22 -7.62
C VAL A 410 -12.57 -1.18 -7.02
N ASP A 411 -13.65 -1.97 -7.05
CA ASP A 411 -13.64 -3.38 -6.63
C ASP A 411 -13.20 -3.63 -5.17
N ASN A 412 -13.32 -2.63 -4.29
CA ASN A 412 -12.94 -2.79 -2.89
C ASN A 412 -14.09 -3.39 -2.07
N CYS A 413 -13.76 -4.16 -1.03
CA CYS A 413 -14.74 -4.93 -0.28
C CYS A 413 -14.62 -4.77 1.24
N ALA A 414 -15.73 -4.43 1.89
CA ALA A 414 -15.89 -4.45 3.34
C ALA A 414 -16.75 -5.64 3.78
N ASN A 415 -16.21 -6.49 4.65
CA ASN A 415 -16.85 -7.74 5.07
C ASN A 415 -17.77 -7.62 6.29
N SER A 416 -17.90 -6.44 6.91
CA SER A 416 -18.81 -6.27 8.04
C SER A 416 -20.26 -6.28 7.58
N THR A 417 -21.11 -6.99 8.33
CA THR A 417 -22.55 -7.07 8.10
C THR A 417 -23.32 -5.91 8.76
N GLN A 418 -22.66 -5.07 9.56
CA GLN A 418 -23.30 -3.97 10.29
C GLN A 418 -22.95 -2.62 9.68
N PHE A 419 -21.68 -2.23 9.75
CA PHE A 419 -21.18 -0.95 9.24
C PHE A 419 -20.26 -1.23 8.07
N GLY A 420 -20.55 -0.66 6.91
CA GLY A 420 -19.81 -0.93 5.69
C GLY A 420 -19.05 0.30 5.19
N GLY A 421 -18.74 0.36 3.91
CA GLY A 421 -17.83 1.33 3.30
C GLY A 421 -16.86 0.60 2.39
N GLY A 422 -17.41 -0.17 1.44
CA GLY A 422 -16.65 -1.06 0.56
C GLY A 422 -15.50 -0.32 -0.11
N GLY A 423 -15.80 0.86 -0.64
CA GLY A 423 -14.80 1.83 -1.09
C GLY A 423 -14.21 2.59 0.09
N ILE A 424 -15.02 3.41 0.75
CA ILE A 424 -14.58 4.34 1.80
C ILE A 424 -15.47 4.25 3.04
N TYR A 425 -14.84 4.11 4.21
CA TYR A 425 -15.45 4.35 5.51
C TYR A 425 -14.93 5.67 6.07
N ASN A 426 -15.79 6.66 6.29
CA ASN A 426 -15.39 7.99 6.75
C ASN A 426 -15.97 8.36 8.12
N THR A 427 -15.08 8.75 9.04
CA THR A 427 -15.43 9.39 10.33
C THR A 427 -14.75 10.76 10.50
N GLY A 428 -14.00 11.20 9.49
CA GLY A 428 -13.28 12.48 9.47
C GLY A 428 -13.76 13.40 8.37
N LEU A 429 -12.83 14.15 7.78
CA LEU A 429 -13.08 15.00 6.63
C LEU A 429 -12.68 14.26 5.35
N LEU A 430 -13.65 14.08 4.46
CA LEU A 430 -13.45 13.53 3.12
C LEU A 430 -13.87 14.56 2.08
N SER A 431 -12.98 14.90 1.16
CA SER A 431 -13.32 15.65 -0.06
C SER A 431 -13.01 14.78 -1.27
N CYS A 432 -13.99 14.57 -2.14
CA CYS A 432 -13.79 13.93 -3.43
C CYS A 432 -14.24 14.90 -4.52
N ASP A 433 -13.31 15.41 -5.32
CA ASP A 433 -13.58 16.06 -6.59
C ASP A 433 -13.26 15.06 -7.71
N ARG A 434 -14.13 14.96 -8.72
CA ARG A 434 -13.91 14.14 -9.94
C ARG A 434 -13.34 12.73 -9.69
N ALA A 435 -13.76 12.08 -8.60
CA ALA A 435 -13.35 10.73 -8.26
C ALA A 435 -14.31 9.69 -8.86
N THR A 436 -13.80 8.50 -9.17
CA THR A 436 -14.56 7.35 -9.65
C THR A 436 -14.64 6.30 -8.54
N ILE A 437 -15.82 6.06 -7.99
CA ILE A 437 -16.05 5.07 -6.91
C ILE A 437 -16.99 4.00 -7.46
N VAL A 438 -16.43 2.88 -7.91
CA VAL A 438 -17.16 1.89 -8.72
C VAL A 438 -16.96 0.46 -8.27
N HIS A 439 -17.98 -0.39 -8.39
CA HIS A 439 -17.91 -1.83 -8.06
C HIS A 439 -17.47 -2.14 -6.63
N ASN A 440 -17.61 -1.18 -5.71
CA ASN A 440 -17.27 -1.44 -4.33
C ASN A 440 -18.43 -2.13 -3.62
N ALA A 441 -18.10 -3.07 -2.75
CA ALA A 441 -19.08 -3.94 -2.11
C ALA A 441 -18.96 -3.92 -0.58
N SER A 442 -20.09 -3.87 0.10
CA SER A 442 -20.17 -4.13 1.53
C SER A 442 -21.25 -5.17 1.85
N GLN A 443 -21.03 -5.99 2.88
CA GLN A 443 -22.10 -6.84 3.43
C GLN A 443 -23.09 -6.07 4.33
N GLY A 444 -22.74 -4.85 4.74
CA GLY A 444 -23.53 -3.98 5.60
C GLY A 444 -23.95 -2.72 4.84
N MET A 445 -23.59 -1.56 5.37
CA MET A 445 -24.07 -0.25 4.90
C MET A 445 -23.01 0.50 4.07
N GLY A 446 -23.35 1.11 2.95
CA GLY A 446 -22.42 1.95 2.18
C GLY A 446 -21.50 1.12 1.27
N GLY A 447 -21.96 0.78 0.07
CA GLY A 447 -21.15 0.00 -0.88
C GLY A 447 -19.96 0.82 -1.37
N GLY A 448 -20.25 2.03 -1.85
CA GLY A 448 -19.25 3.05 -2.17
C GLY A 448 -18.69 3.71 -0.92
N ILE A 449 -19.53 4.52 -0.26
CA ILE A 449 -19.15 5.33 0.90
C ILE A 449 -20.09 5.06 2.08
N TYR A 450 -19.52 4.81 3.25
CA TYR A 450 -20.22 4.92 4.53
C TYR A 450 -19.68 6.11 5.30
N ASN A 451 -20.55 7.06 5.63
CA ASN A 451 -20.16 8.32 6.24
C ASN A 451 -20.79 8.52 7.62
N VAL A 452 -19.94 8.82 8.60
CA VAL A 452 -20.31 9.34 9.92
C VAL A 452 -19.72 10.75 10.13
N GLY A 453 -18.66 11.10 9.40
CA GLY A 453 -18.02 12.41 9.44
C GLY A 453 -18.63 13.39 8.44
N SER A 454 -17.77 14.16 7.77
CA SER A 454 -18.15 15.11 6.74
C SER A 454 -17.60 14.68 5.39
N VAL A 455 -18.45 14.74 4.36
CA VAL A 455 -18.10 14.44 2.97
C VAL A 455 -18.47 15.62 2.09
N ARG A 456 -17.53 16.04 1.23
CA ARG A 456 -17.81 16.89 0.07
C ARG A 456 -17.61 16.08 -1.21
N LEU A 457 -18.62 15.97 -2.06
CA LEU A 457 -18.57 15.31 -3.36
C LEU A 457 -18.73 16.34 -4.46
N GLY A 458 -17.67 16.70 -5.18
CA GLY A 458 -17.72 17.51 -6.39
C GLY A 458 -17.60 16.64 -7.64
N ALA A 459 -18.54 16.73 -8.58
CA ALA A 459 -18.49 16.11 -9.90
C ALA A 459 -17.99 14.64 -9.93
N SER A 460 -18.25 13.88 -8.86
CA SER A 460 -17.72 12.53 -8.65
C SER A 460 -18.77 11.49 -9.03
N ALA A 461 -18.31 10.34 -9.54
CA ALA A 461 -19.16 9.26 -10.01
C ALA A 461 -19.16 8.09 -9.01
N LEU A 462 -20.32 7.74 -8.48
CA LEU A 462 -20.55 6.57 -7.63
C LEU A 462 -21.45 5.61 -8.40
N SER A 463 -20.90 4.52 -8.92
CA SER A 463 -21.70 3.57 -9.71
C SER A 463 -21.45 2.10 -9.45
N HIS A 464 -22.46 1.26 -9.68
CA HIS A 464 -22.36 -0.19 -9.53
C HIS A 464 -21.81 -0.64 -8.17
N ASN A 465 -22.02 0.16 -7.13
CA ASN A 465 -21.66 -0.22 -5.77
C ASN A 465 -22.80 -1.01 -5.14
N ALA A 466 -22.44 -1.99 -4.32
CA ALA A 466 -23.36 -2.96 -3.73
C ALA A 466 -23.25 -2.97 -2.20
N ALA A 467 -24.39 -3.00 -1.53
CA ALA A 467 -24.49 -3.07 -0.07
C ALA A 467 -25.80 -3.75 0.35
N MET A 468 -25.96 -4.01 1.64
CA MET A 468 -27.28 -4.28 2.21
C MET A 468 -28.13 -3.01 2.18
N ASN A 469 -27.57 -1.87 2.58
CA ASN A 469 -28.21 -0.55 2.56
C ASN A 469 -27.27 0.53 2.03
N GLY A 470 -27.76 1.50 1.27
CA GLY A 470 -26.95 2.61 0.75
C GLY A 470 -25.91 2.13 -0.27
N GLY A 471 -26.36 1.73 -1.47
CA GLY A 471 -25.50 1.10 -2.47
C GLY A 471 -24.31 1.99 -2.82
N ALA A 472 -24.56 3.23 -3.24
CA ALA A 472 -23.49 4.22 -3.40
C ALA A 472 -23.06 4.83 -2.07
N LEU A 473 -24.02 5.34 -1.29
CA LEU A 473 -23.75 6.17 -0.12
C LEU A 473 -24.71 5.86 1.03
N TYR A 474 -24.14 5.62 2.21
CA TYR A 474 -24.87 5.62 3.47
C TYR A 474 -24.35 6.75 4.35
N ASN A 475 -25.20 7.72 4.68
CA ASN A 475 -24.82 8.92 5.41
C ASN A 475 -25.51 9.02 6.77
N ARG A 476 -24.72 9.04 7.85
CA ARG A 476 -25.15 9.43 9.21
C ARG A 476 -24.59 10.80 9.64
N GLY A 477 -23.58 11.30 8.93
CA GLY A 477 -22.94 12.58 9.18
C GLY A 477 -23.47 13.68 8.26
N SER A 478 -22.57 14.49 7.69
CA SER A 478 -22.91 15.51 6.69
C SER A 478 -22.33 15.16 5.31
N VAL A 479 -23.14 15.37 4.27
CA VAL A 479 -22.74 15.26 2.87
C VAL A 479 -23.16 16.53 2.15
N GLU A 480 -22.20 17.18 1.50
CA GLU A 480 -22.40 18.21 0.49
C GLU A 480 -22.00 17.64 -0.87
N ALA A 481 -22.97 17.41 -1.74
CA ALA A 481 -22.75 16.88 -3.08
C ALA A 481 -23.09 17.95 -4.12
N GLU A 482 -22.13 18.32 -4.95
CA GLU A 482 -22.28 19.22 -6.07
C GLU A 482 -22.02 18.47 -7.37
N ARG A 483 -23.03 18.39 -8.24
CA ARG A 483 -22.94 17.69 -9.54
C ARG A 483 -22.49 16.23 -9.46
N ALA A 484 -22.78 15.54 -8.36
CA ALA A 484 -22.45 14.12 -8.21
C ALA A 484 -23.29 13.24 -9.17
N ILE A 485 -22.71 12.13 -9.63
CA ILE A 485 -23.37 11.15 -10.49
C ILE A 485 -23.48 9.83 -9.72
N ILE A 486 -24.68 9.48 -9.28
CA ILE A 486 -24.99 8.30 -8.47
C ILE A 486 -25.89 7.38 -9.29
N VAL A 487 -25.31 6.37 -9.93
CA VAL A 487 -26.05 5.55 -10.90
C VAL A 487 -25.76 4.06 -10.81
N HIS A 488 -26.72 3.22 -11.18
CA HIS A 488 -26.52 1.76 -11.26
C HIS A 488 -26.11 1.10 -9.93
N ASN A 489 -26.44 1.70 -8.79
CA ASN A 489 -26.17 1.08 -7.50
C ASN A 489 -27.37 0.22 -7.09
N ALA A 490 -27.10 -1.01 -6.67
CA ALA A 490 -28.13 -2.00 -6.41
C ALA A 490 -27.95 -2.62 -5.02
N VAL A 491 -29.04 -2.65 -4.25
CA VAL A 491 -29.08 -3.24 -2.90
C VAL A 491 -30.34 -4.07 -2.73
N ASP A 492 -30.26 -5.13 -1.91
CA ASP A 492 -31.43 -5.94 -1.56
C ASP A 492 -32.24 -5.31 -0.40
N GLY A 493 -31.65 -4.36 0.32
CA GLY A 493 -32.30 -3.60 1.40
C GLY A 493 -32.78 -2.24 0.93
N MET A 494 -32.27 -1.17 1.54
CA MET A 494 -32.81 0.18 1.38
C MET A 494 -31.81 1.19 0.79
N GLY A 495 -32.32 2.19 0.06
CA GLY A 495 -31.52 3.29 -0.47
C GLY A 495 -30.53 2.82 -1.53
N GLY A 496 -31.01 2.51 -2.73
CA GLY A 496 -30.20 1.93 -3.81
C GLY A 496 -29.04 2.85 -4.16
N GLY A 497 -29.34 4.14 -4.36
CA GLY A 497 -28.34 5.19 -4.45
C GLY A 497 -27.85 5.61 -3.07
N VAL A 498 -28.72 6.34 -2.35
CA VAL A 498 -28.36 7.02 -1.10
C VAL A 498 -29.29 6.62 0.04
N VAL A 499 -28.72 6.32 1.20
CA VAL A 499 -29.41 6.39 2.50
C VAL A 499 -28.88 7.60 3.25
N ASN A 500 -29.75 8.48 3.73
CA ASN A 500 -29.39 9.63 4.55
C ASN A 500 -30.15 9.60 5.87
N THR A 501 -29.46 9.39 6.98
CA THR A 501 -29.99 9.60 8.35
C THR A 501 -29.39 10.85 9.01
N GLY A 502 -28.44 11.51 8.35
CA GLY A 502 -27.80 12.75 8.78
C GLY A 502 -28.26 13.95 7.95
N SER A 503 -27.32 14.78 7.49
CA SER A 503 -27.60 15.90 6.59
C SER A 503 -27.05 15.63 5.18
N LEU A 504 -27.90 15.82 4.17
CA LEU A 504 -27.56 15.71 2.75
C LEU A 504 -27.94 17.01 2.03
N GLU A 505 -26.97 17.65 1.40
CA GLU A 505 -27.22 18.70 0.42
C GLU A 505 -26.76 18.21 -0.95
N LEU A 506 -27.67 18.15 -1.92
CA LEU A 506 -27.39 17.73 -3.29
C LEU A 506 -27.73 18.88 -4.25
N ALA A 507 -26.71 19.57 -4.75
CA ALA A 507 -26.82 20.67 -5.70
C ALA A 507 -26.39 20.21 -7.10
N GLY A 508 -27.35 20.02 -7.99
CA GLY A 508 -27.11 19.49 -9.33
C GLY A 508 -26.75 18.00 -9.35
N GLY A 509 -26.48 17.47 -10.55
CA GLY A 509 -26.04 16.09 -10.73
C GLY A 509 -27.17 15.13 -11.08
N THR A 510 -26.93 13.83 -10.88
CA THR A 510 -27.87 12.77 -11.26
C THR A 510 -27.88 11.62 -10.26
N VAL A 511 -29.05 11.20 -9.82
CA VAL A 511 -29.32 9.98 -9.04
C VAL A 511 -30.32 9.12 -9.82
N ALA A 512 -29.82 8.18 -10.62
CA ALA A 512 -30.66 7.45 -11.56
C ALA A 512 -30.25 5.99 -11.73
N HIS A 513 -31.18 5.14 -12.16
CA HIS A 513 -30.90 3.72 -12.40
C HIS A 513 -30.39 2.96 -11.17
N ASN A 514 -30.72 3.43 -9.98
CA ASN A 514 -30.42 2.72 -8.74
C ASN A 514 -31.59 1.82 -8.35
N SER A 515 -31.30 0.68 -7.74
CA SER A 515 -32.31 -0.31 -7.36
C SER A 515 -32.22 -0.66 -5.88
N ALA A 516 -33.37 -0.77 -5.22
CA ALA A 516 -33.49 -1.19 -3.83
C ALA A 516 -34.77 -1.98 -3.59
N ARG A 517 -34.97 -2.51 -2.39
CA ARG A 517 -36.30 -2.92 -1.93
C ARG A 517 -37.16 -1.71 -1.57
N ARG A 518 -36.58 -0.72 -0.87
CA ARG A 518 -37.24 0.53 -0.50
C ARG A 518 -36.33 1.73 -0.80
N GLY A 519 -36.85 2.78 -1.44
CA GLY A 519 -36.09 3.98 -1.78
C GLY A 519 -34.99 3.70 -2.81
N GLY A 520 -35.34 3.44 -4.07
CA GLY A 520 -34.37 3.07 -5.12
C GLY A 520 -33.31 4.16 -5.32
N GLY A 521 -33.71 5.43 -5.43
CA GLY A 521 -32.83 6.58 -5.54
C GLY A 521 -32.27 7.03 -4.19
N ILE A 522 -33.08 7.77 -3.43
CA ILE A 522 -32.71 8.33 -2.12
C ILE A 522 -33.72 7.91 -1.05
N LEU A 523 -33.23 7.25 0.00
CA LEU A 523 -33.92 7.13 1.28
C LEU A 523 -33.43 8.21 2.23
N ASN A 524 -34.32 9.06 2.74
CA ASN A 524 -34.02 10.08 3.73
C ASN A 524 -34.75 9.80 5.04
N ALA A 525 -34.03 9.77 6.15
CA ALA A 525 -34.51 9.72 7.53
C ALA A 525 -33.91 10.86 8.38
N GLY A 526 -33.17 11.79 7.75
CA GLY A 526 -32.61 12.99 8.36
C GLY A 526 -33.01 14.25 7.61
N THR A 527 -32.09 15.19 7.45
CA THR A 527 -32.31 16.42 6.67
C THR A 527 -31.74 16.27 5.26
N ALA A 528 -32.54 16.52 4.24
CA ALA A 528 -32.10 16.52 2.85
C ALA A 528 -32.57 17.77 2.09
N SER A 529 -31.66 18.39 1.35
CA SER A 529 -31.94 19.45 0.39
C SER A 529 -31.47 19.00 -0.99
N VAL A 530 -32.37 18.95 -1.96
CA VAL A 530 -32.05 18.56 -3.34
C VAL A 530 -32.43 19.71 -4.26
N MET A 531 -31.42 20.33 -4.87
CA MET A 531 -31.56 21.51 -5.70
C MET A 531 -31.00 21.25 -7.09
N GLY A 532 -31.85 21.27 -8.12
CA GLY A 532 -31.41 21.16 -9.52
C GLY A 532 -30.74 19.83 -9.92
N ALA A 533 -30.90 18.75 -9.14
CA ALA A 533 -30.33 17.43 -9.42
C ALA A 533 -31.36 16.45 -10.00
N LEU A 534 -31.06 15.78 -11.12
CA LEU A 534 -31.96 14.77 -11.70
C LEU A 534 -32.05 13.54 -10.80
N VAL A 535 -33.21 13.28 -10.21
CA VAL A 535 -33.48 12.02 -9.52
C VAL A 535 -34.63 11.31 -10.22
N GLY A 536 -34.35 10.16 -10.84
CA GLY A 536 -35.33 9.47 -11.67
C GLY A 536 -34.81 8.17 -12.24
N ARG A 537 -35.71 7.33 -12.76
CA ARG A 537 -35.38 6.01 -13.34
C ARG A 537 -34.76 5.04 -12.33
N ASN A 538 -35.05 5.22 -11.04
CA ASN A 538 -34.69 4.27 -10.01
C ASN A 538 -35.80 3.23 -9.85
N THR A 539 -35.50 2.08 -9.25
CA THR A 539 -36.44 0.96 -9.10
C THR A 539 -36.49 0.47 -7.66
N ALA A 540 -37.68 0.36 -7.08
CA ALA A 540 -37.88 -0.25 -5.77
C ALA A 540 -39.27 -0.89 -5.63
N GLU A 541 -39.40 -1.84 -4.70
CA GLU A 541 -40.73 -2.37 -4.32
C GLU A 541 -41.58 -1.27 -3.67
N THR A 542 -40.93 -0.32 -2.98
CA THR A 542 -41.60 0.84 -2.38
C THR A 542 -40.77 2.10 -2.60
N ALA A 543 -41.40 3.08 -3.26
CA ALA A 543 -40.84 4.39 -3.61
C ALA A 543 -39.53 4.31 -4.42
N ASN A 544 -39.69 4.37 -5.74
CA ASN A 544 -38.62 4.27 -6.71
C ASN A 544 -37.55 5.34 -6.51
N ASP A 545 -37.94 6.60 -6.52
CA ASP A 545 -36.97 7.71 -6.57
C ASP A 545 -36.64 8.28 -5.19
N PHE A 546 -37.66 8.55 -4.36
CA PHE A 546 -37.48 9.13 -3.04
C PHE A 546 -38.35 8.47 -1.98
N TYR A 547 -37.75 8.10 -0.85
CA TYR A 547 -38.45 7.60 0.34
C TYR A 547 -38.07 8.44 1.57
N ASN A 548 -39.01 9.19 2.14
CA ASN A 548 -38.76 10.03 3.33
C ASN A 548 -39.37 9.38 4.59
N TYR A 549 -38.54 9.00 5.55
CA TYR A 549 -38.92 8.37 6.81
C TYR A 549 -39.18 9.44 7.87
N LEU A 550 -40.43 9.51 8.35
CA LEU A 550 -40.91 10.42 9.38
C LEU A 550 -41.36 9.57 10.59
N ASP A 551 -40.55 9.49 11.65
CA ASP A 551 -40.94 8.82 12.88
C ASP A 551 -41.06 9.85 14.03
N ASP A 552 -42.08 9.64 14.87
CA ASP A 552 -42.32 10.21 16.21
C ASP A 552 -42.30 11.73 16.49
N GLY A 553 -42.19 12.60 15.48
CA GLY A 553 -42.21 14.06 15.68
C GLY A 553 -40.83 14.72 15.67
N SER A 554 -39.79 14.00 15.20
CA SER A 554 -38.44 14.53 14.99
C SER A 554 -37.94 14.37 13.55
N ARG A 555 -38.17 15.39 12.72
CA ARG A 555 -37.28 15.93 11.65
C ARG A 555 -36.68 14.99 10.57
N GLY A 556 -37.52 14.39 9.75
CA GLY A 556 -37.17 14.07 8.36
C GLY A 556 -37.52 15.24 7.42
N THR A 557 -36.72 16.32 7.34
CA THR A 557 -37.06 17.47 6.47
C THR A 557 -36.46 17.30 5.08
N PHE A 558 -37.30 17.33 4.05
CA PHE A 558 -36.88 17.31 2.65
C PHE A 558 -37.23 18.64 1.99
N THR A 559 -36.25 19.33 1.40
CA THR A 559 -36.46 20.56 0.63
C THR A 559 -36.10 20.28 -0.84
N LEU A 560 -37.03 20.61 -1.74
CA LEU A 560 -36.82 20.55 -3.18
C LEU A 560 -37.04 21.96 -3.72
N ASP A 561 -36.00 22.62 -4.21
CA ASP A 561 -36.16 23.85 -4.99
C ASP A 561 -36.07 23.46 -6.47
N ALA A 562 -37.17 23.69 -7.19
CA ALA A 562 -37.14 23.68 -8.65
C ALA A 562 -36.24 24.84 -9.11
N PRO A 563 -35.32 24.65 -10.07
CA PRO A 563 -34.65 25.77 -10.69
C PRO A 563 -35.71 26.71 -11.29
N ASP A 564 -35.51 28.03 -11.19
CA ASP A 564 -36.40 29.08 -11.75
C ASP A 564 -36.49 29.06 -13.30
N ASP A 565 -36.26 27.91 -13.95
CA ASP A 565 -36.34 27.71 -15.40
C ASP A 565 -37.67 27.03 -15.79
N PRO A 566 -38.64 27.78 -16.35
CA PRO A 566 -39.93 27.24 -16.76
C PRO A 566 -39.86 26.19 -17.88
N SER A 567 -38.69 25.97 -18.52
CA SER A 567 -38.50 24.91 -19.52
C SER A 567 -38.22 23.52 -18.92
N LEU A 568 -37.84 23.43 -17.64
CA LEU A 568 -37.57 22.16 -16.95
C LEU A 568 -38.83 21.53 -16.32
N ALA A 569 -39.91 22.30 -16.16
CA ALA A 569 -41.23 21.79 -15.76
C ALA A 569 -41.79 20.75 -16.76
N ALA A 570 -41.36 20.79 -18.02
CA ALA A 570 -41.74 19.85 -19.06
C ALA A 570 -41.05 18.46 -18.96
N LEU A 571 -40.06 18.27 -18.08
CA LEU A 571 -39.30 17.02 -17.92
C LEU A 571 -39.88 16.04 -16.88
N GLY A 572 -41.10 16.30 -16.39
CA GLY A 572 -41.82 15.40 -15.48
C GLY A 572 -41.34 15.47 -14.03
N TRP A 573 -41.02 16.68 -13.57
CA TRP A 573 -40.81 17.02 -12.15
C TRP A 573 -42.10 17.65 -11.61
N CYS A 574 -43.05 16.82 -11.16
CA CYS A 574 -44.35 17.19 -10.54
C CYS A 574 -45.44 17.78 -11.48
N GLU A 575 -46.71 17.42 -11.21
CA GLU A 575 -47.92 17.90 -11.92
C GLU A 575 -48.18 19.41 -11.75
N GLU A 576 -48.82 20.01 -12.74
CA GLU A 576 -49.17 21.43 -12.81
C GLU A 576 -50.10 21.87 -11.67
N GLY A 577 -49.68 22.93 -10.94
CA GLY A 577 -50.64 23.87 -10.34
C GLY A 577 -50.35 24.35 -8.92
N VAL A 578 -49.25 25.08 -8.67
CA VAL A 578 -49.24 26.32 -7.86
C VAL A 578 -48.00 27.14 -8.23
N ALA A 579 -48.19 28.24 -8.95
CA ALA A 579 -47.17 29.27 -9.12
C ALA A 579 -47.29 30.31 -7.99
N GLY A 580 -46.18 30.61 -7.31
CA GLY A 580 -46.03 31.85 -6.54
C GLY A 580 -45.63 31.68 -5.08
N THR A 581 -44.49 32.28 -4.74
CA THR A 581 -43.91 32.58 -3.41
C THR A 581 -43.19 31.44 -2.67
N ALA A 582 -41.86 31.59 -2.59
CA ALA A 582 -40.91 30.83 -1.78
C ALA A 582 -41.48 30.46 -0.41
N SER A 583 -41.77 29.16 -0.19
CA SER A 583 -42.37 28.68 1.05
C SER A 583 -41.84 27.31 1.44
N ARG A 584 -41.26 27.27 2.63
CA ARG A 584 -40.88 26.11 3.44
C ARG A 584 -42.11 25.21 3.67
N PHE A 585 -42.20 24.04 3.03
CA PHE A 585 -43.36 23.15 3.17
C PHE A 585 -43.24 22.22 4.39
N VAL A 586 -44.15 22.43 5.36
CA VAL A 586 -44.53 21.46 6.40
C VAL A 586 -45.84 20.82 5.90
N LEU A 587 -45.84 19.50 5.70
CA LEU A 587 -47.02 18.75 5.28
C LEU A 587 -47.88 18.41 6.50
N ASP A 588 -49.09 18.96 6.54
CA ASP A 588 -50.20 18.48 7.38
C ASP A 588 -51.03 17.47 6.56
N SER A 589 -51.51 16.44 7.24
CA SER A 589 -52.15 15.25 6.71
C SER A 589 -53.64 15.46 6.47
N GLU A 590 -54.15 15.21 5.25
CA GLU A 590 -55.37 14.45 4.95
C GLU A 590 -55.74 14.44 3.44
N GLU A 591 -56.26 13.28 2.97
CA GLU A 591 -57.05 13.02 1.73
C GLU A 591 -56.28 12.93 0.37
N ARG A 592 -56.14 11.76 -0.29
CA ARG A 592 -57.06 10.92 -1.14
C ARG A 592 -57.11 11.24 -2.67
N ARG A 593 -56.35 10.45 -3.45
CA ARG A 593 -56.56 9.84 -4.80
C ARG A 593 -56.73 10.65 -6.13
N LEU A 594 -55.81 10.32 -7.07
CA LEU A 594 -55.87 9.97 -8.53
C LEU A 594 -56.26 10.99 -9.64
N SER A 595 -55.36 11.22 -10.62
CA SER A 595 -55.45 10.70 -12.02
C SER A 595 -54.27 11.14 -12.93
N ALA A 596 -53.57 10.17 -13.55
CA ALA A 596 -52.40 10.32 -14.43
C ALA A 596 -52.69 10.76 -15.88
N ALA A 597 -51.66 11.29 -16.57
CA ALA A 597 -51.52 11.28 -18.03
C ALA A 597 -50.06 10.90 -18.45
N PRO A 598 -49.84 10.04 -19.47
CA PRO A 598 -48.54 9.44 -19.78
C PRO A 598 -47.64 10.31 -20.69
N VAL A 599 -46.32 10.18 -20.53
CA VAL A 599 -45.29 10.73 -21.45
C VAL A 599 -44.66 9.60 -22.26
N TRP A 600 -44.49 9.81 -23.56
CA TRP A 600 -44.09 8.84 -24.58
C TRP A 600 -42.57 8.71 -24.76
N GLU A 601 -42.07 7.50 -25.05
CA GLU A 601 -40.70 7.25 -25.54
C GLU A 601 -40.69 7.29 -27.08
N VAL A 602 -39.75 8.02 -27.70
CA VAL A 602 -39.53 8.00 -29.16
C VAL A 602 -38.22 7.30 -29.44
N ARG A 603 -38.27 6.15 -30.13
CA ARG A 603 -37.08 5.47 -30.66
C ARG A 603 -36.99 5.67 -32.16
N LEU A 604 -35.84 6.12 -32.63
CA LEU A 604 -35.50 6.10 -34.05
C LEU A 604 -34.90 4.72 -34.39
N LEU A 605 -35.69 3.88 -35.03
CA LEU A 605 -35.25 2.58 -35.55
C LEU A 605 -34.84 2.72 -37.02
N PRO A 606 -33.59 2.45 -37.41
CA PRO A 606 -33.24 2.33 -38.82
C PRO A 606 -33.92 1.09 -39.42
N ALA A 607 -34.49 1.22 -40.63
CA ALA A 607 -35.24 0.15 -41.31
C ALA A 607 -34.41 -1.12 -41.64
N ASP A 608 -33.11 -1.14 -41.32
CA ASP A 608 -32.21 -2.27 -41.56
C ASP A 608 -31.91 -3.13 -40.32
N GLY A 609 -32.46 -2.78 -39.14
CA GLY A 609 -32.37 -3.58 -37.92
C GLY A 609 -31.04 -3.48 -37.17
N SER A 610 -30.28 -2.40 -37.35
CA SER A 610 -29.07 -2.12 -36.55
C SER A 610 -29.39 -1.35 -35.25
N ASP A 611 -28.50 -1.49 -34.24
CA ASP A 611 -28.66 -0.97 -32.86
C ASP A 611 -28.96 0.56 -32.84
N PRO A 612 -29.95 1.03 -32.05
CA PRO A 612 -30.39 2.42 -32.10
C PRO A 612 -29.34 3.38 -31.52
N ALA A 613 -28.98 4.40 -32.30
CA ALA A 613 -28.21 5.53 -31.79
C ALA A 613 -29.13 6.51 -31.03
N VAL A 614 -28.95 6.61 -29.71
CA VAL A 614 -29.60 7.65 -28.90
C VAL A 614 -29.01 9.00 -29.29
N THR A 615 -29.79 9.84 -29.96
CA THR A 615 -29.38 11.22 -30.28
C THR A 615 -30.21 12.18 -29.44
N LEU A 616 -29.56 13.03 -28.66
CA LEU A 616 -30.18 14.14 -27.95
C LEU A 616 -30.59 15.20 -28.97
N VAL A 617 -31.87 15.51 -29.04
CA VAL A 617 -32.36 16.69 -29.78
C VAL A 617 -32.13 17.92 -28.90
N GLU A 618 -31.53 18.97 -29.47
CA GLU A 618 -31.26 20.22 -28.74
C GLU A 618 -32.57 20.96 -28.37
N PRO A 619 -32.57 21.76 -27.29
CA PRO A 619 -33.76 22.51 -26.88
C PRO A 619 -34.17 23.53 -27.94
N GLY A 620 -35.39 23.41 -28.50
CA GLY A 620 -36.00 24.42 -29.37
C GLY A 620 -36.61 23.93 -30.69
N ALA A 621 -36.52 22.64 -31.03
CA ALA A 621 -37.20 22.11 -32.22
C ALA A 621 -38.72 21.99 -31.99
N THR A 622 -39.51 22.69 -32.80
CA THR A 622 -40.99 22.62 -32.79
C THR A 622 -41.45 21.51 -33.73
N LEU A 623 -42.22 20.56 -33.21
CA LEU A 623 -42.91 19.51 -33.99
C LEU A 623 -44.41 19.72 -33.81
N ASP A 624 -45.09 20.16 -34.86
CA ASP A 624 -46.54 20.30 -34.88
C ASP A 624 -47.19 18.91 -35.03
N ARG A 625 -48.04 18.53 -34.07
CA ARG A 625 -48.95 17.38 -34.20
C ARG A 625 -50.21 17.78 -34.97
N PRO A 626 -50.68 17.00 -35.97
CA PRO A 626 -52.06 17.08 -36.44
C PRO A 626 -53.00 16.31 -35.51
N ASP A 627 -54.22 16.82 -35.32
CA ASP A 627 -55.24 16.32 -34.39
C ASP A 627 -56.01 15.08 -34.91
N ASP A 628 -55.38 13.92 -35.04
CA ASP A 628 -56.06 12.69 -35.51
C ASP A 628 -55.67 11.36 -34.84
N GLY A 629 -55.42 11.36 -33.53
CA GLY A 629 -55.78 10.24 -32.61
C GLY A 629 -55.37 8.77 -32.90
N GLY A 630 -54.44 8.47 -33.81
CA GLY A 630 -53.91 7.12 -34.08
C GLY A 630 -52.51 6.86 -33.50
N THR A 631 -52.13 5.58 -33.29
CA THR A 631 -50.89 5.18 -32.58
C THR A 631 -49.70 4.77 -33.46
N ASP A 632 -49.83 4.68 -34.78
CA ASP A 632 -48.71 4.35 -35.68
C ASP A 632 -48.70 5.27 -36.91
N TRP A 633 -47.53 5.78 -37.28
CA TRP A 633 -47.33 6.53 -38.53
C TRP A 633 -46.00 6.20 -39.21
N VAL A 634 -45.99 6.27 -40.54
CA VAL A 634 -44.82 6.07 -41.42
C VAL A 634 -44.64 7.32 -42.27
N ASP A 635 -43.44 7.90 -42.24
CA ASP A 635 -43.07 9.01 -43.11
C ASP A 635 -42.71 8.51 -44.51
N ASP A 636 -43.56 8.81 -45.50
CA ASP A 636 -43.36 8.44 -46.91
C ASP A 636 -42.11 9.10 -47.55
N ALA A 637 -41.49 10.10 -46.91
CA ALA A 637 -40.25 10.72 -47.38
C ALA A 637 -38.96 10.05 -46.83
N THR A 638 -39.03 9.35 -45.69
CA THR A 638 -37.83 8.85 -44.98
C THR A 638 -37.85 7.36 -44.61
N GLY A 639 -39.01 6.69 -44.65
CA GLY A 639 -39.12 5.23 -44.47
C GLY A 639 -38.87 4.72 -43.04
N LEU A 640 -39.04 5.56 -42.02
CA LEU A 640 -38.81 5.21 -40.61
C LEU A 640 -40.14 4.83 -39.90
N LEU A 641 -40.09 3.78 -39.07
CA LEU A 641 -41.19 3.30 -38.22
C LEU A 641 -41.07 3.91 -36.82
N TRP A 642 -42.14 4.49 -36.31
CA TRP A 642 -42.22 5.06 -34.97
C TRP A 642 -42.99 4.10 -34.06
N ASP A 643 -42.26 3.39 -33.18
CA ASP A 643 -42.85 2.45 -32.20
C ASP A 643 -42.93 3.14 -30.83
N PHE A 644 -44.16 3.39 -30.39
CA PHE A 644 -44.47 3.97 -29.09
C PHE A 644 -44.78 2.83 -28.10
N GLY A 645 -43.75 2.34 -27.42
CA GLY A 645 -43.88 1.25 -26.44
C GLY A 645 -44.85 1.53 -25.28
N GLU A 646 -45.18 0.50 -24.52
CA GLU A 646 -46.16 0.51 -23.42
C GLU A 646 -45.75 1.46 -22.25
N PRO A 647 -46.72 2.20 -21.65
CA PRO A 647 -46.46 3.21 -20.61
C PRO A 647 -46.04 2.60 -19.26
N VAL A 648 -45.08 3.25 -18.58
CA VAL A 648 -44.68 2.92 -17.19
C VAL A 648 -45.04 4.11 -16.28
N GLU A 649 -45.91 3.88 -15.30
CA GLU A 649 -46.35 4.86 -14.30
C GLU A 649 -45.17 5.34 -13.42
N ARG A 650 -45.14 6.65 -13.11
CA ARG A 650 -44.14 7.28 -12.23
C ARG A 650 -44.71 7.46 -10.82
N ASP A 651 -44.15 6.72 -9.87
CA ASP A 651 -44.51 6.77 -8.46
C ASP A 651 -43.55 7.68 -7.67
N LEU A 652 -43.89 8.97 -7.57
CA LEU A 652 -43.37 9.86 -6.53
C LEU A 652 -44.19 9.61 -5.27
N THR A 653 -43.88 8.51 -4.59
CA THR A 653 -44.69 8.01 -3.47
C THR A 653 -44.09 8.47 -2.14
N LEU A 654 -44.61 9.58 -1.60
CA LEU A 654 -44.39 10.02 -0.22
C LEU A 654 -45.28 9.16 0.71
N LEU A 655 -44.80 7.98 1.11
CA LEU A 655 -45.50 7.10 2.06
C LEU A 655 -45.11 7.43 3.50
N ALA A 656 -46.12 7.72 4.33
CA ALA A 656 -45.98 7.75 5.79
C ALA A 656 -46.20 6.35 6.37
N LEU A 657 -45.14 5.83 7.01
CA LEU A 657 -45.04 4.75 8.00
C LEU A 657 -45.38 3.29 7.63
N ASP A 658 -44.32 2.47 7.75
CA ASP A 658 -44.33 1.08 8.25
C ASP A 658 -43.38 1.04 9.48
N PRO A 659 -43.86 0.72 10.70
CA PRO A 659 -43.07 0.81 11.95
C PRO A 659 -41.94 -0.23 12.07
N ASP A 660 -41.84 -1.21 11.17
CA ASP A 660 -40.80 -2.26 11.23
C ASP A 660 -39.41 -1.80 10.71
N VAL A 661 -39.30 -0.62 10.10
CA VAL A 661 -38.05 -0.09 9.48
C VAL A 661 -36.96 0.28 10.51
N LYS A 662 -37.34 0.62 11.75
CA LYS A 662 -36.39 1.06 12.79
C LYS A 662 -35.37 -0.01 13.18
N GLY A 663 -35.72 -1.29 13.04
CA GLY A 663 -34.81 -2.41 13.28
C GLY A 663 -33.78 -2.61 12.15
N GLU A 664 -34.10 -2.18 10.93
CA GLU A 664 -33.31 -2.43 9.71
C GLU A 664 -32.34 -1.28 9.37
N LEU A 665 -32.61 -0.06 9.85
CA LEU A 665 -31.69 1.10 9.76
C LEU A 665 -30.55 1.06 10.80
N GLY A 666 -30.56 0.05 11.69
CA GLY A 666 -29.60 -0.12 12.78
C GLY A 666 -29.89 0.84 13.93
N GLY A 667 -30.22 0.29 15.11
CA GLY A 667 -30.41 1.08 16.33
C GLY A 667 -29.16 1.86 16.73
N ASP A 668 -29.31 2.77 17.69
CA ASP A 668 -28.20 3.52 18.31
C ASP A 668 -27.22 2.57 18.99
N VAL A 669 -26.29 2.05 18.20
CA VAL A 669 -25.06 1.47 18.70
C VAL A 669 -24.09 2.63 18.73
N GLU A 670 -23.70 3.06 19.93
CA GLU A 670 -22.50 3.89 20.08
C GLU A 670 -21.45 3.34 19.12
N ALA A 671 -20.89 4.22 18.29
CA ALA A 671 -19.73 3.87 17.48
C ALA A 671 -18.80 3.03 18.36
N ALA A 672 -18.14 2.02 17.80
CA ALA A 672 -17.10 1.26 18.50
C ALA A 672 -15.86 2.13 18.85
N ASP A 673 -16.06 3.41 19.12
CA ASP A 673 -15.23 4.28 19.93
C ASP A 673 -15.26 3.81 21.39
N GLY A 674 -14.43 2.82 21.69
CA GLY A 674 -14.20 2.43 23.08
C GLY A 674 -13.31 1.24 23.34
N LYS A 675 -12.93 0.44 22.33
CA LYS A 675 -12.01 -0.71 22.52
C LYS A 675 -10.90 -0.83 21.46
N ALA A 676 -10.61 0.26 20.75
CA ALA A 676 -9.38 0.42 19.95
C ALA A 676 -8.42 1.47 20.55
N SER A 677 -8.57 1.83 21.84
CA SER A 677 -7.72 2.84 22.50
C SER A 677 -7.30 2.45 23.93
N ARG A 678 -7.02 1.16 24.18
CA ARG A 678 -6.31 0.73 25.40
C ARG A 678 -5.08 -0.16 25.17
N ALA A 679 -4.55 -0.14 23.95
CA ALA A 679 -3.15 -0.46 23.69
C ALA A 679 -2.69 0.43 22.52
N GLY A 680 -2.03 1.55 22.83
CA GLY A 680 -1.33 2.35 21.82
C GLY A 680 -1.47 3.88 21.88
N ASP A 681 -2.44 4.43 22.61
CA ASP A 681 -2.52 5.88 22.84
C ASP A 681 -1.77 6.26 24.13
N ALA A 682 -0.45 6.35 24.01
CA ALA A 682 0.39 7.08 24.95
C ALA A 682 1.25 8.08 24.15
N ALA A 683 0.84 9.34 24.22
CA ALA A 683 1.60 10.58 24.04
C ALA A 683 2.74 10.59 23.00
N ASP A 684 2.46 11.16 21.82
CA ASP A 684 3.48 11.81 20.99
C ASP A 684 3.79 13.20 21.57
N GLY A 685 4.84 13.26 22.39
CA GLY A 685 5.70 14.43 22.58
C GLY A 685 7.14 14.01 22.25
N PRO A 686 8.03 14.93 21.79
CA PRO A 686 9.37 14.54 21.41
C PRO A 686 10.27 14.44 22.65
N GLU A 687 10.83 13.26 22.95
CA GLU A 687 12.13 13.04 23.64
C GLU A 687 12.35 11.52 23.94
N GLU A 688 13.58 11.04 23.72
CA GLU A 688 14.19 9.74 24.14
C GLU A 688 14.98 9.94 25.47
N PRO A 689 15.59 8.91 26.14
CA PRO A 689 15.33 7.45 26.22
C PRO A 689 15.42 6.86 27.69
N ASP A 690 15.45 5.52 27.81
CA ASP A 690 15.81 4.59 28.93
C ASP A 690 14.77 4.19 30.01
N ASP A 691 14.40 2.89 30.04
CA ASP A 691 14.75 1.89 31.09
C ASP A 691 13.87 0.61 31.08
N ALA A 692 14.51 -0.53 31.41
CA ALA A 692 14.07 -1.93 31.28
C ALA A 692 13.21 -2.48 32.47
N PRO A 693 13.10 -3.81 32.69
CA PRO A 693 12.06 -4.70 32.15
C PRO A 693 11.15 -5.32 33.23
N THR A 694 9.99 -5.88 32.85
CA THR A 694 9.23 -6.82 33.72
C THR A 694 8.91 -8.13 33.00
N ALA A 695 9.12 -9.23 33.72
CA ALA A 695 9.16 -10.63 33.32
C ALA A 695 7.75 -11.26 33.06
N PRO A 696 7.67 -12.50 32.52
CA PRO A 696 6.60 -12.91 31.63
C PRO A 696 5.44 -13.67 32.30
N GLY A 697 4.24 -13.50 31.74
CA GLY A 697 3.04 -14.31 32.00
C GLY A 697 2.91 -15.45 30.99
N THR A 698 2.66 -16.63 31.52
CA THR A 698 2.75 -17.96 30.90
C THR A 698 1.78 -18.27 29.76
N ALA A 699 2.27 -19.10 28.85
CA ALA A 699 1.62 -19.71 27.70
C ALA A 699 0.34 -20.50 28.02
N ALA A 700 -0.63 -20.44 27.11
CA ALA A 700 -1.66 -21.47 26.95
C ALA A 700 -1.52 -22.12 25.56
N GLN A 701 -1.18 -23.41 25.59
CA GLN A 701 -1.06 -24.30 24.44
C GLN A 701 -2.42 -24.51 23.77
N ALA A 702 -2.48 -24.37 22.44
CA ALA A 702 -3.57 -24.88 21.62
C ALA A 702 -3.13 -26.16 20.91
N ALA A 703 -3.86 -27.25 21.13
CA ALA A 703 -3.73 -28.50 20.38
C ALA A 703 -4.68 -28.51 19.15
N PRO A 704 -4.36 -29.23 18.06
CA PRO A 704 -4.96 -28.99 16.74
C PRO A 704 -6.04 -30.01 16.33
N GLY A 705 -6.95 -29.57 15.44
CA GLY A 705 -7.63 -30.40 14.45
C GLY A 705 -9.13 -30.08 14.23
N PRO A 706 -9.76 -30.52 13.11
CA PRO A 706 -9.21 -30.99 11.84
C PRO A 706 -9.74 -30.22 10.61
N ARG A 707 -9.04 -30.43 9.50
CA ARG A 707 -9.34 -29.95 8.14
C ARG A 707 -10.65 -30.56 7.62
N GLY A 708 -11.51 -29.71 7.05
CA GLY A 708 -12.62 -30.11 6.17
C GLY A 708 -12.56 -29.26 4.90
N GLY A 709 -12.17 -29.89 3.78
CA GLY A 709 -12.05 -29.23 2.49
C GLY A 709 -13.38 -29.08 1.77
N ARG A 710 -13.49 -28.04 0.95
CA ARG A 710 -14.23 -28.05 -0.31
C ARG A 710 -13.47 -27.20 -1.32
N GLY A 711 -12.95 -27.85 -2.35
CA GLY A 711 -12.45 -27.19 -3.55
C GLY A 711 -13.61 -26.62 -4.35
N GLY A 712 -13.48 -25.36 -4.76
CA GLY A 712 -14.25 -24.75 -5.82
C GLY A 712 -13.25 -24.19 -6.82
N ALA A 713 -13.31 -24.66 -8.06
CA ALA A 713 -12.46 -24.19 -9.14
C ALA A 713 -12.74 -22.69 -9.42
N ILE A 714 -11.69 -21.89 -9.43
CA ILE A 714 -11.73 -20.48 -9.85
C ILE A 714 -11.55 -20.47 -11.37
N THR A 715 -12.64 -20.30 -12.10
CA THR A 715 -12.60 -19.94 -13.52
C THR A 715 -12.30 -18.45 -13.60
N GLY A 716 -11.04 -18.09 -13.84
CA GLY A 716 -10.62 -16.71 -14.05
C GLY A 716 -11.09 -16.23 -15.43
N VAL A 717 -12.00 -15.27 -15.46
CA VAL A 717 -12.31 -14.49 -16.66
C VAL A 717 -11.54 -13.18 -16.56
N ILE A 718 -10.49 -13.04 -17.35
CA ILE A 718 -9.77 -11.78 -17.53
C ILE A 718 -10.63 -10.92 -18.46
N VAL A 719 -11.26 -9.88 -17.94
CA VAL A 719 -11.93 -8.86 -18.77
C VAL A 719 -10.93 -7.74 -19.02
N ILE A 720 -10.39 -7.70 -20.24
CA ILE A 720 -9.61 -6.56 -20.74
C ILE A 720 -10.63 -5.49 -21.16
N ALA A 721 -10.77 -4.42 -20.38
CA ALA A 721 -11.56 -3.26 -20.77
C ALA A 721 -10.80 -2.47 -21.86
N ALA A 722 -11.36 -2.43 -23.07
CA ALA A 722 -10.84 -1.61 -24.16
C ALA A 722 -11.22 -0.15 -23.95
N THR A 723 -10.22 0.71 -23.81
CA THR A 723 -10.34 2.17 -23.74
C THR A 723 -10.49 2.80 -25.13
N ALA A 724 -11.35 3.82 -25.20
CA ALA A 724 -11.47 4.87 -26.22
C ALA A 724 -11.79 4.45 -27.68
N ALA A 725 -13.06 4.67 -28.09
CA ALA A 725 -13.42 4.77 -29.51
C ALA A 725 -13.14 6.18 -30.04
N GLY A 726 -11.91 6.43 -30.49
CA GLY A 726 -11.59 7.48 -31.45
C GLY A 726 -11.96 7.03 -32.87
N ARG A 727 -12.74 7.84 -33.60
CA ARG A 727 -13.11 7.59 -35.00
C ARG A 727 -11.87 7.49 -35.90
N ILE A 728 -11.70 6.37 -36.60
CA ILE A 728 -10.85 6.28 -37.80
C ILE A 728 -11.72 5.81 -38.96
N SER A 729 -11.98 6.72 -39.91
CA SER A 729 -12.63 6.41 -41.17
C SER A 729 -11.63 5.75 -42.14
N GLY A 730 -11.85 4.49 -42.50
CA GLY A 730 -11.05 3.81 -43.52
C GLY A 730 -11.75 2.57 -44.07
N ARG A 731 -12.37 2.69 -45.27
CA ARG A 731 -12.91 1.55 -46.03
C ARG A 731 -11.78 0.58 -46.39
N MET A 732 -11.87 -0.69 -45.97
CA MET A 732 -11.13 -1.79 -46.60
C MET A 732 -12.08 -2.91 -47.05
N ARG A 733 -11.96 -3.24 -48.34
CA ARG A 733 -12.73 -4.26 -49.04
C ARG A 733 -12.36 -5.67 -48.57
N ARG A 734 -13.38 -6.49 -48.33
CA ARG A 734 -13.28 -7.93 -48.10
C ARG A 734 -12.72 -8.63 -49.36
N ARG A 735 -11.56 -9.30 -49.24
CA ARG A 735 -11.13 -10.37 -50.16
C ARG A 735 -11.17 -11.67 -49.38
N GLY A 736 -12.03 -12.59 -49.79
CA GLY A 736 -12.20 -13.87 -49.13
C GLY A 736 -11.01 -14.81 -49.33
N ARG A 737 -10.86 -15.76 -48.42
CA ARG A 737 -10.57 -17.16 -48.78
C ARG A 737 -10.95 -18.13 -47.66
N THR A 738 -11.52 -19.22 -48.13
CA THR A 738 -12.01 -20.46 -47.51
C THR A 738 -11.00 -21.21 -46.64
N GLY A 739 -11.48 -21.84 -45.56
CA GLY A 739 -10.80 -22.97 -44.87
C GLY A 739 -11.52 -23.37 -43.59
N GLY A 740 -12.12 -24.57 -43.56
CA GLY A 740 -13.05 -25.07 -42.55
C GLY A 740 -12.46 -25.48 -41.17
N PRO A 741 -13.28 -26.14 -40.32
CA PRO A 741 -13.10 -26.18 -38.87
C PRO A 741 -12.25 -27.36 -38.41
N LYS A 742 -11.50 -27.17 -37.31
CA LYS A 742 -11.16 -28.26 -36.37
C LYS A 742 -11.12 -27.74 -34.94
N GLU A 743 -11.68 -28.57 -34.08
CA GLU A 743 -11.79 -28.50 -32.62
C GLU A 743 -10.43 -28.37 -31.91
N GLY A 744 -10.50 -27.79 -30.71
CA GLY A 744 -9.42 -27.65 -29.75
C GLY A 744 -9.87 -26.78 -28.59
#